data_AF-A0A9D9CW81-F1
#
_entry.id   AF-A0A9D9CW81-F1
#
_cell.length_a   1.000
_cell.length_b   1.000
_cell.length_c   1.000
_cell.angle_alpha   90.00
_cell.angle_beta   90.00
_cell.angle_gamma   90.00
#
_symmetry.space_group_name_H-M   'P 1'
#
loop_
_entity.id
_entity.type
_entity.pdbx_description
1 polymer ?
#
loop_
_entity_poly.entity_id
_entity_poly.type
_entity_poly.pdbx_seq_one_letter_code
_entity_poly.pdbx_strand_id
1 'polypeptide(L)'
;MKTRSILQIIAAVALLAVSACKKENIIPDPDPTPTAKTYTMSLTAVRSSLDTKALSDEGGTIKASWSAGDEVAVYNRTRNAALTGKLKAGGAGESATLSGEVTGIVSAGDVLDLSFQSRDFSGQDGTLAYIAAHCDYAAASVTVKGIDAGDKIAVQESGAVFNSQQAIVKLTLRESDGSPVSGGVSSLTVNAGGTDIAVSPAAAADVLYVAVPAVSSGSVSLRAVDPNGAPRSYVMKDATFAGGKYYEIEAPMDCVVSSDSELLAANKSGVPKVLLGADIRMTGKASVEVSGSLCIEMGGHSITAADGRIFFVGKETSLTLSGPGTLQDGRADQGGAIFNEGTLTLTDIRFSGNAADQGGAVYNEGTLNLSGTLVAADNTDGNGAPANLYLAGGTVITVTGPLGEETRIGISAAGSGIFTSGFSDFNASADPAAFFIPDDPEFTVTLESGEAKLVSSLSYEYTVTAEKTYANQQALLEETGYDLSAAKTILPTLFPKRNTPVRAISYTYKSVDPQGNPAELSALIYIPESALDGSKALTGISLTSHGTMASAAECPTMRVQFEGALAWRNYAIVMPDYYGFGATADRPQGYLDAENTAHNSIDAYLAAVQLLKDRNVEIPDRLYSFGYSQGGFNAMANLKYVTEHPELGIRFDKVMCGGSPFDVELTWNLYTDGTFRNSLAFVPMTLVSINETKQLNIPYDRLFKGDLLAHWQDWILSKQYTTTQISNLLSPDPEHPAAIADILHEGLIAGTGAAYDAVISVARSYSLVSGWTPPADTRILLFHSKEDETVPYANLASMTTYLESLGIHEGTAPGSYTIYEGNYGGHINAVVYFVLNTVSGW
;
A
#
# COMPACT_ATOMS: atom_id res chain seq x y z
N MET A 1 34.76 36.49 17.12
CA MET A 1 35.20 36.80 18.49
C MET A 1 36.55 36.15 18.76
N LYS A 2 37.34 36.73 19.68
CA LYS A 2 38.57 36.19 20.31
C LYS A 2 38.36 34.78 20.89
N THR A 3 39.31 33.83 20.98
CA THR A 3 40.69 33.71 20.46
C THR A 3 41.01 32.20 20.29
N ARG A 4 42.00 31.85 19.44
CA ARG A 4 42.60 30.49 19.45
C ARG A 4 43.46 30.25 20.70
N SER A 5 43.66 28.97 21.04
CA SER A 5 44.94 28.29 21.37
C SER A 5 45.91 28.93 22.39
N ILE A 6 46.66 28.24 23.24
CA ILE A 6 46.99 26.83 23.53
C ILE A 6 48.03 26.94 24.68
N LEU A 7 48.25 25.85 25.43
CA LEU A 7 49.39 25.63 26.34
C LEU A 7 49.39 26.31 27.73
N GLN A 8 49.85 25.51 28.69
CA GLN A 8 50.30 25.84 30.06
C GLN A 8 49.21 26.11 31.11
N ILE A 9 49.57 25.84 32.38
CA ILE A 9 48.71 25.75 33.58
C ILE A 9 47.88 24.44 33.55
N ILE A 10 48.26 23.31 34.17
CA ILE A 10 49.07 23.05 35.38
C ILE A 10 48.60 23.86 36.60
N ALA A 11 47.90 23.18 37.50
CA ALA A 11 47.61 23.53 38.90
C ALA A 11 46.82 24.82 39.17
N ALA A 12 45.62 24.67 39.74
CA ALA A 12 45.22 25.35 40.97
C ALA A 12 43.85 24.87 41.51
N VAL A 13 43.86 23.96 42.50
CA VAL A 13 42.88 23.97 43.59
C VAL A 13 43.62 23.75 44.89
N ALA A 14 43.81 24.81 45.67
CA ALA A 14 43.83 24.86 47.15
C ALA A 14 44.63 26.08 47.65
N LEU A 15 43.87 27.02 48.24
CA LEU A 15 44.21 28.08 49.20
C LEU A 15 45.70 28.36 49.55
N LEU A 16 46.08 29.63 49.40
CA LEU A 16 47.16 30.27 50.17
C LEU A 16 46.60 31.41 51.02
N ALA A 17 47.00 31.46 52.29
CA ALA A 17 46.76 32.59 53.18
C ALA A 17 48.09 33.22 53.64
N VAL A 18 48.40 34.40 53.07
CA VAL A 18 49.16 35.53 53.63
C VAL A 18 50.41 35.27 54.51
N SER A 19 51.58 35.38 53.87
CA SER A 19 52.76 36.22 54.23
C SER A 19 52.94 36.79 55.66
N ALA A 20 54.12 36.60 56.27
CA ALA A 20 55.18 37.65 56.38
C ALA A 20 56.37 37.27 57.29
N CYS A 21 57.57 37.79 56.96
CA CYS A 21 58.86 37.44 57.59
C CYS A 21 59.16 38.09 58.95
N LYS A 22 59.87 37.39 59.86
CA LYS A 22 61.32 37.62 60.19
C LYS A 22 61.86 36.69 61.31
N LYS A 23 63.19 36.45 61.23
CA LYS A 23 64.22 36.01 62.22
C LYS A 23 63.83 35.98 63.72
N GLU A 24 64.38 35.12 64.59
CA GLU A 24 65.78 34.64 64.69
C GLU A 24 65.91 33.40 65.63
N ASN A 25 66.94 32.55 65.43
CA ASN A 25 67.58 31.54 66.34
C ASN A 25 66.71 30.71 67.35
N ILE A 26 66.85 29.39 67.53
CA ILE A 26 68.06 28.56 67.72
C ILE A 26 67.85 27.13 67.16
N ILE A 27 68.92 26.51 66.67
CA ILE A 27 69.02 25.13 66.12
C ILE A 27 69.01 24.08 67.25
N PRO A 28 68.29 22.96 67.09
CA PRO A 28 68.97 21.65 67.03
C PRO A 28 68.97 21.11 65.59
N ASP A 29 70.00 20.34 65.26
CA ASP A 29 70.30 19.90 63.90
C ASP A 29 69.07 19.28 63.21
N PRO A 30 68.65 19.77 62.03
CA PRO A 30 67.86 18.94 61.14
C PRO A 30 68.75 17.80 60.65
N ASP A 31 68.32 16.57 60.94
CA ASP A 31 68.84 15.33 60.33
C ASP A 31 69.23 15.60 58.86
N PRO A 32 70.44 15.24 58.40
CA PRO A 32 70.96 15.67 57.11
C PRO A 32 69.96 15.33 56.02
N THR A 33 69.47 16.36 55.32
CA THR A 33 68.41 16.24 54.31
C THR A 33 68.71 15.04 53.43
N PRO A 34 67.96 13.92 53.54
CA PRO A 34 68.53 12.63 53.20
C PRO A 34 68.79 12.58 51.70
N THR A 35 70.07 12.52 51.35
CA THR A 35 70.53 12.57 49.96
C THR A 35 70.26 11.23 49.29
N ALA A 36 69.92 11.28 48.00
CA ALA A 36 69.68 10.07 47.24
C ALA A 36 70.96 9.21 47.20
N LYS A 37 70.86 7.96 47.64
CA LYS A 37 71.96 6.99 47.71
C LYS A 37 71.50 5.67 47.12
N THR A 38 72.45 4.88 46.61
CA THR A 38 72.22 3.50 46.18
C THR A 38 72.37 2.57 47.37
N TYR A 39 71.32 1.80 47.65
CA TYR A 39 71.26 0.79 48.69
C TYR A 39 71.19 -0.61 48.06
N THR A 40 71.63 -1.63 48.79
CA THR A 40 71.28 -3.01 48.45
C THR A 40 70.02 -3.44 49.21
N MET A 41 69.19 -4.26 48.60
CA MET A 41 67.96 -4.76 49.23
C MET A 41 67.80 -6.24 48.92
N SER A 42 67.44 -7.03 49.93
CA SER A 42 67.10 -8.44 49.74
C SER A 42 66.04 -8.87 50.74
N LEU A 43 65.04 -9.61 50.25
CA LEU A 43 63.87 -10.03 51.03
C LEU A 43 63.25 -11.31 50.44
N THR A 44 62.55 -12.06 51.29
CA THR A 44 61.70 -13.16 50.87
C THR A 44 60.40 -12.60 50.31
N ALA A 45 60.09 -12.91 49.05
CA ALA A 45 58.81 -12.59 48.43
C ALA A 45 58.00 -13.86 48.20
N VAL A 46 56.70 -13.79 48.48
CA VAL A 46 55.73 -14.86 48.30
C VAL A 46 54.64 -14.34 47.37
N ARG A 47 54.26 -15.10 46.34
CA ARG A 47 53.00 -14.87 45.64
C ARG A 47 51.90 -15.46 46.51
N SER A 48 50.89 -14.65 46.87
CA SER A 48 49.78 -15.08 47.73
C SER A 48 49.15 -16.36 47.20
N SER A 49 48.96 -17.37 48.06
CA SER A 49 48.34 -18.65 47.71
C SER A 49 46.81 -18.64 47.85
N LEU A 50 46.23 -17.54 48.34
CA LEU A 50 44.78 -17.41 48.52
C LEU A 50 44.10 -17.19 47.15
N ASP A 51 43.47 -18.27 46.66
CA ASP A 51 42.64 -18.45 45.45
C ASP A 51 43.35 -18.43 44.08
N THR A 52 44.04 -19.54 43.70
CA THR A 52 45.03 -19.49 42.61
C THR A 52 45.20 -20.76 41.64
N LYS A 53 45.44 -20.53 40.30
CA LYS A 53 45.80 -21.21 38.96
C LYS A 53 44.72 -21.81 38.04
N ALA A 54 44.58 -21.60 36.71
CA ALA A 54 45.13 -20.79 35.56
C ALA A 54 46.64 -20.59 35.35
N LEU A 55 47.17 -21.56 34.61
CA LEU A 55 48.32 -21.68 33.69
C LEU A 55 48.75 -23.15 33.77
N SER A 56 47.72 -23.96 33.51
CA SER A 56 47.64 -25.39 33.27
C SER A 56 46.17 -25.58 32.89
N ASP A 57 45.91 -26.22 31.76
CA ASP A 57 44.56 -26.31 31.18
C ASP A 57 43.57 -27.02 32.13
N GLU A 58 42.27 -26.75 31.93
CA GLU A 58 41.14 -27.44 32.59
C GLU A 58 40.97 -27.22 34.12
N GLY A 59 40.60 -26.01 34.60
CA GLY A 59 40.24 -25.86 36.03
C GLY A 59 39.72 -24.54 36.65
N GLY A 60 39.83 -23.36 36.00
CA GLY A 60 39.15 -22.12 36.46
C GLY A 60 39.62 -21.46 37.78
N THR A 61 40.92 -21.17 37.98
CA THR A 61 41.48 -20.37 39.13
C THR A 61 42.67 -19.47 38.65
N ILE A 62 43.48 -18.68 39.42
CA ILE A 62 44.64 -17.85 38.88
C ILE A 62 45.94 -17.73 39.79
N LYS A 63 47.10 -18.38 39.49
CA LYS A 63 48.35 -18.40 40.33
C LYS A 63 49.45 -17.68 39.57
N ALA A 64 50.29 -16.99 40.32
CA ALA A 64 51.64 -16.65 39.89
C ALA A 64 52.68 -17.50 40.61
N SER A 65 53.82 -17.72 39.95
CA SER A 65 55.03 -18.28 40.54
C SER A 65 56.21 -17.49 40.00
N TRP A 66 57.20 -17.21 40.84
CA TRP A 66 58.43 -16.59 40.40
C TRP A 66 59.17 -17.48 39.41
N SER A 67 59.83 -16.85 38.44
CA SER A 67 60.89 -17.41 37.61
C SER A 67 62.23 -16.79 38.00
N ALA A 68 63.33 -17.54 37.85
CA ALA A 68 64.65 -17.00 38.13
C ALA A 68 64.97 -15.85 37.15
N GLY A 69 65.30 -14.67 37.70
CA GLY A 69 65.56 -13.45 36.94
C GLY A 69 64.40 -12.44 36.88
N ASP A 70 63.20 -12.81 37.34
CA ASP A 70 62.02 -11.93 37.39
C ASP A 70 62.33 -10.58 38.05
N GLU A 71 61.99 -9.47 37.39
CA GLU A 71 62.29 -8.12 37.85
C GLU A 71 61.08 -7.48 38.57
N VAL A 72 61.35 -6.88 39.73
CA VAL A 72 60.40 -6.15 40.58
C VAL A 72 60.88 -4.71 40.74
N ALA A 73 60.03 -3.75 40.35
CA ALA A 73 60.27 -2.32 40.58
C ALA A 73 59.91 -1.92 42.02
N VAL A 74 60.58 -0.89 42.55
CA VAL A 74 60.42 -0.43 43.94
C VAL A 74 60.06 1.06 43.97
N TYR A 75 59.05 1.45 44.74
CA TYR A 75 58.57 2.82 44.90
C TYR A 75 58.46 3.19 46.38
N ASN A 76 58.83 4.40 46.79
CA ASN A 76 58.66 4.87 48.17
C ASN A 76 57.31 5.60 48.31
N ARG A 77 56.29 4.88 48.79
CA ARG A 77 54.93 5.41 48.97
C ARG A 77 54.89 6.52 50.02
N THR A 78 55.59 6.35 51.14
CA THR A 78 55.61 7.34 52.24
C THR A 78 56.11 8.71 51.77
N ARG A 79 57.00 8.74 50.77
CA ARG A 79 57.58 9.98 50.21
C ARG A 79 56.97 10.42 48.88
N ASN A 80 55.98 9.66 48.35
CA ASN A 80 55.46 9.82 46.98
C ASN A 80 56.58 9.92 45.93
N ALA A 81 57.65 9.13 46.11
CA ALA A 81 58.89 9.24 45.35
C ALA A 81 59.23 7.90 44.68
N ALA A 82 59.47 7.93 43.37
CA ALA A 82 60.00 6.76 42.67
C ALA A 82 61.44 6.50 43.13
N LEU A 83 61.71 5.30 43.63
CA LEU A 83 63.08 4.81 43.78
C LEU A 83 63.50 4.21 42.44
N THR A 84 64.73 4.45 42.02
CA THR A 84 65.28 3.80 40.83
C THR A 84 65.96 2.50 41.27
N GLY A 85 65.17 1.43 41.31
CA GLY A 85 65.64 0.11 41.76
C GLY A 85 64.88 -1.03 41.10
N LYS A 86 65.60 -2.14 40.88
CA LYS A 86 65.06 -3.41 40.39
C LYS A 86 65.58 -4.55 41.24
N LEU A 87 64.69 -5.29 41.89
CA LEU A 87 65.03 -6.53 42.57
C LEU A 87 64.81 -7.71 41.62
N LYS A 88 65.71 -8.69 41.63
CA LYS A 88 65.61 -9.91 40.82
C LYS A 88 65.33 -11.13 41.68
N ALA A 89 64.43 -12.00 41.24
CA ALA A 89 64.19 -13.29 41.87
C ALA A 89 65.38 -14.25 41.65
N GLY A 90 65.96 -14.76 42.73
CA GLY A 90 67.10 -15.69 42.68
C GLY A 90 66.75 -17.14 42.34
N GLY A 91 65.47 -17.48 42.18
CA GLY A 91 64.99 -18.84 41.94
C GLY A 91 63.51 -18.86 41.55
N ALA A 92 63.00 -20.03 41.20
CA ALA A 92 61.61 -20.22 40.77
C ALA A 92 60.74 -20.91 41.83
N GLY A 93 59.45 -20.58 41.88
CA GLY A 93 58.47 -21.17 42.80
C GLY A 93 57.46 -20.18 43.40
N GLU A 94 56.65 -20.63 44.36
CA GLU A 94 55.66 -19.78 45.05
C GLU A 94 56.31 -18.72 45.96
N SER A 95 57.55 -18.97 46.39
CA SER A 95 58.39 -18.05 47.14
C SER A 95 59.78 -17.96 46.50
N ALA A 96 60.35 -16.76 46.47
CA ALA A 96 61.71 -16.51 46.00
C ALA A 96 62.38 -15.42 46.84
N THR A 97 63.71 -15.45 46.93
CA THR A 97 64.49 -14.31 47.42
C THR A 97 64.60 -13.29 46.30
N LEU A 98 64.03 -12.11 46.50
CA LEU A 98 64.29 -10.95 45.67
C LEU A 98 65.56 -10.26 46.15
N SER A 99 66.44 -9.85 45.24
CA SER A 99 67.65 -9.09 45.57
C SER A 99 68.07 -8.14 44.46
N GLY A 100 68.54 -6.94 44.82
CA GLY A 100 69.05 -5.97 43.86
C GLY A 100 69.45 -4.64 44.49
N GLU A 101 69.72 -3.66 43.64
CA GLU A 101 70.05 -2.30 44.04
C GLU A 101 68.82 -1.38 43.93
N VAL A 102 68.72 -0.44 44.87
CA VAL A 102 67.63 0.54 44.96
C VAL A 102 68.23 1.91 45.25
N THR A 103 68.06 2.86 44.33
CA THR A 103 68.62 4.21 44.45
C THR A 103 67.54 5.23 44.77
N GLY A 104 67.79 6.08 45.75
CA GLY A 104 66.89 7.18 46.13
C GLY A 104 66.97 7.51 47.61
N ILE A 105 65.87 8.03 48.16
CA ILE A 105 65.76 8.46 49.55
C ILE A 105 64.95 7.41 50.32
N VAL A 106 65.56 6.82 51.34
CA VAL A 106 64.97 5.77 52.18
C VAL A 106 65.30 6.04 53.64
N SER A 107 64.36 5.79 54.55
CA SER A 107 64.58 5.84 56.00
C SER A 107 63.77 4.74 56.71
N ALA A 108 64.13 4.44 57.96
CA ALA A 108 63.34 3.54 58.80
C ALA A 108 61.90 4.07 58.95
N GLY A 109 60.91 3.19 58.82
CA GLY A 109 59.48 3.55 58.80
C GLY A 109 58.92 3.92 57.42
N ASP A 110 59.75 4.15 56.39
CA ASP A 110 59.24 4.30 55.02
C ASP A 110 58.56 3.00 54.56
N VAL A 111 57.49 3.14 53.77
CA VAL A 111 56.75 2.02 53.17
C VAL A 111 57.07 1.97 51.69
N LEU A 112 57.63 0.83 51.26
CA LEU A 112 58.03 0.58 49.89
C LEU A 112 56.98 -0.30 49.20
N ASP A 113 56.45 0.20 48.09
CA ASP A 113 55.58 -0.56 47.21
C ASP A 113 56.42 -1.26 46.14
N LEU A 114 56.18 -2.56 45.99
CA LEU A 114 56.88 -3.46 45.09
C LEU A 114 55.92 -3.85 43.97
N SER A 115 56.34 -3.66 42.73
CA SER A 115 55.54 -3.90 41.52
C SER A 115 56.23 -4.94 40.64
N PHE A 116 55.58 -6.08 40.41
CA PHE A 116 55.97 -7.04 39.38
C PHE A 116 55.12 -6.81 38.12
N GLN A 117 55.76 -6.74 36.96
CA GLN A 117 55.16 -6.33 35.68
C GLN A 117 54.55 -4.91 35.74
N SER A 118 54.03 -4.45 34.60
CA SER A 118 53.36 -3.16 34.45
C SER A 118 51.87 -3.25 34.81
N ARG A 119 51.25 -2.12 35.14
CA ARG A 119 49.77 -1.97 35.22
C ARG A 119 49.12 -1.78 33.83
N ASP A 120 49.90 -1.92 32.76
CA ASP A 120 49.41 -1.77 31.39
C ASP A 120 48.64 -3.04 30.97
N PHE A 121 47.35 -2.87 30.72
CA PHE A 121 46.45 -3.93 30.24
C PHE A 121 46.16 -3.84 28.73
N SER A 122 46.78 -2.88 28.02
CA SER A 122 46.49 -2.64 26.61
C SER A 122 47.11 -3.69 25.68
N GLY A 123 46.40 -4.03 24.60
CA GLY A 123 46.91 -4.90 23.53
C GLY A 123 47.08 -6.36 23.93
N GLN A 124 45.97 -7.05 24.21
CA GLN A 124 45.94 -8.49 24.51
C GLN A 124 45.57 -9.31 23.26
N ASP A 125 45.95 -10.59 23.17
CA ASP A 125 45.57 -11.47 22.04
C ASP A 125 44.37 -12.38 22.34
N GLY A 126 43.73 -12.22 23.51
CA GLY A 126 42.59 -13.04 23.92
C GLY A 126 42.95 -14.41 24.51
N THR A 127 44.24 -14.74 24.67
CA THR A 127 44.69 -16.03 25.21
C THR A 127 45.22 -15.94 26.63
N LEU A 128 45.06 -17.03 27.40
CA LEU A 128 45.71 -17.17 28.72
C LEU A 128 47.24 -17.11 28.63
N ALA A 129 47.83 -17.58 27.53
CA ALA A 129 49.28 -17.60 27.33
C ALA A 129 49.87 -16.19 27.21
N TYR A 130 49.17 -15.27 26.52
CA TYR A 130 49.59 -13.87 26.44
C TYR A 130 49.44 -13.14 27.76
N ILE A 131 48.29 -13.32 28.44
CA ILE A 131 48.03 -12.74 29.77
C ILE A 131 49.14 -13.14 30.76
N ALA A 132 49.60 -14.39 30.71
CA ALA A 132 50.69 -14.89 31.54
C ALA A 132 52.02 -14.15 31.33
N ALA A 133 52.36 -13.88 30.07
CA ALA A 133 53.65 -13.30 29.70
C ALA A 133 53.70 -11.78 29.88
N HIS A 134 52.56 -11.09 29.70
CA HIS A 134 52.51 -9.63 29.57
C HIS A 134 51.63 -8.91 30.60
N CYS A 135 50.64 -9.59 31.20
CA CYS A 135 49.60 -8.96 32.02
C CYS A 135 49.50 -9.51 33.47
N ASP A 136 50.47 -10.29 33.95
CA ASP A 136 50.51 -10.75 35.35
C ASP A 136 50.97 -9.65 36.32
N TYR A 137 50.11 -8.65 36.56
CA TYR A 137 50.42 -7.51 37.42
C TYR A 137 50.19 -7.82 38.91
N ALA A 138 51.27 -7.91 39.69
CA ALA A 138 51.18 -8.15 41.13
C ALA A 138 51.90 -7.07 41.95
N ALA A 139 51.30 -6.70 43.08
CA ALA A 139 51.82 -5.68 43.98
C ALA A 139 51.95 -6.20 45.43
N ALA A 140 52.98 -5.73 46.12
CA ALA A 140 53.20 -5.92 47.56
C ALA A 140 53.62 -4.61 48.22
N SER A 141 53.46 -4.50 49.54
CA SER A 141 54.03 -3.40 50.34
C SER A 141 54.90 -3.97 51.45
N VAL A 142 56.05 -3.35 51.71
CA VAL A 142 56.93 -3.69 52.84
C VAL A 142 57.39 -2.43 53.57
N THR A 143 57.49 -2.50 54.90
CA THR A 143 58.00 -1.39 55.73
C THR A 143 59.48 -1.58 56.05
N VAL A 144 60.27 -0.52 55.89
CA VAL A 144 61.70 -0.49 56.22
C VAL A 144 61.88 -0.54 57.74
N LYS A 145 62.52 -1.61 58.23
CA LYS A 145 62.88 -1.82 59.65
C LYS A 145 64.13 -1.02 60.02
N GLY A 146 65.05 -0.83 59.07
CA GLY A 146 66.28 -0.04 59.23
C GLY A 146 67.19 -0.15 58.01
N ILE A 147 68.31 0.58 58.05
CA ILE A 147 69.40 0.49 57.08
C ILE A 147 70.66 0.08 57.85
N ASP A 148 71.39 -0.92 57.39
CA ASP A 148 72.60 -1.39 58.07
C ASP A 148 73.86 -0.58 57.69
N ALA A 149 74.98 -0.86 58.36
CA ALA A 149 76.25 -0.16 58.16
C ALA A 149 76.90 -0.40 56.77
N GLY A 150 76.35 -1.31 55.95
CA GLY A 150 76.76 -1.58 54.58
C GLY A 150 75.76 -1.06 53.53
N ASP A 151 74.90 -0.11 53.91
CA ASP A 151 73.84 0.47 53.07
C ASP A 151 72.83 -0.58 52.56
N LYS A 152 72.55 -1.61 53.36
CA LYS A 152 71.51 -2.59 53.06
C LYS A 152 70.19 -2.23 53.73
N ILE A 153 69.11 -2.20 52.95
CA ILE A 153 67.74 -2.03 53.45
C ILE A 153 67.29 -3.33 54.12
N ALA A 154 66.97 -3.25 55.41
CA ALA A 154 66.29 -4.30 56.16
C ALA A 154 64.79 -4.00 56.25
N VAL A 155 63.95 -4.98 55.91
CA VAL A 155 62.48 -4.90 56.02
C VAL A 155 61.97 -5.68 57.23
N GLN A 156 60.69 -5.52 57.58
CA GLN A 156 60.04 -6.31 58.62
C GLN A 156 59.95 -7.81 58.25
N GLU A 157 59.90 -8.69 59.26
CA GLU A 157 60.13 -10.14 59.13
C GLU A 157 59.06 -10.92 58.34
N SER A 158 57.92 -10.29 58.02
CA SER A 158 56.85 -10.90 57.21
C SER A 158 57.19 -11.10 55.73
N GLY A 159 58.28 -10.50 55.24
CA GLY A 159 58.61 -10.48 53.81
C GLY A 159 57.61 -9.68 52.98
N ALA A 160 57.63 -9.87 51.65
CA ALA A 160 56.70 -9.25 50.71
C ALA A 160 55.65 -10.26 50.21
N VAL A 161 54.38 -10.05 50.55
CA VAL A 161 53.27 -10.84 50.00
C VAL A 161 52.68 -10.10 48.80
N PHE A 162 52.89 -10.66 47.61
CA PHE A 162 52.39 -10.12 46.34
C PHE A 162 51.00 -10.64 46.05
N ASN A 163 50.07 -9.72 45.79
CA ASN A 163 48.70 -10.01 45.39
C ASN A 163 48.49 -9.53 43.94
N SER A 164 47.87 -10.36 43.10
CA SER A 164 47.47 -9.99 41.74
C SER A 164 46.45 -8.85 41.80
N GLN A 165 46.63 -7.84 40.95
CA GLN A 165 45.82 -6.62 40.93
C GLN A 165 44.78 -6.61 39.80
N GLN A 166 44.93 -7.53 38.85
CA GLN A 166 44.00 -7.83 37.76
C GLN A 166 43.05 -8.97 38.12
N ALA A 167 41.85 -8.96 37.55
CA ALA A 167 41.02 -10.14 37.39
C ALA A 167 41.27 -10.77 36.01
N ILE A 168 41.03 -12.07 35.85
CA ILE A 168 40.95 -12.70 34.53
C ILE A 168 39.50 -13.08 34.27
N VAL A 169 38.99 -12.63 33.12
CA VAL A 169 37.63 -12.87 32.66
C VAL A 169 37.69 -13.76 31.42
N LYS A 170 37.03 -14.91 31.46
CA LYS A 170 36.70 -15.70 30.27
C LYS A 170 35.35 -15.22 29.74
N LEU A 171 35.39 -14.57 28.60
CA LEU A 171 34.23 -14.13 27.84
C LEU A 171 33.85 -15.23 26.85
N THR A 172 32.61 -15.71 26.95
CA THR A 172 31.99 -16.62 25.97
C THR A 172 30.93 -15.81 25.24
N LEU A 173 31.21 -15.43 24.00
CA LEU A 173 30.38 -14.54 23.20
C LEU A 173 29.27 -15.34 22.50
N ARG A 174 28.01 -14.90 22.68
CA ARG A 174 26.83 -15.54 22.09
C ARG A 174 26.04 -14.59 21.21
N GLU A 175 25.35 -15.14 20.22
CA GLU A 175 24.24 -14.45 19.56
C GLU A 175 22.98 -14.48 20.45
N SER A 176 21.94 -13.74 20.05
CA SER A 176 20.67 -13.62 20.80
C SER A 176 19.88 -14.94 20.99
N ASP A 177 20.17 -15.98 20.19
CA ASP A 177 19.58 -17.32 20.30
C ASP A 177 20.38 -18.28 21.22
N GLY A 178 21.51 -17.80 21.77
CA GLY A 178 22.41 -18.60 22.60
C GLY A 178 23.45 -19.41 21.81
N SER A 179 23.49 -19.31 20.48
CA SER A 179 24.57 -19.90 19.67
C SER A 179 25.90 -19.13 19.86
N PRO A 180 27.07 -19.75 19.58
CA PRO A 180 28.32 -19.01 19.41
C PRO A 180 28.19 -17.87 18.41
N VAL A 181 28.89 -16.74 18.64
CA VAL A 181 28.96 -15.67 17.62
C VAL A 181 29.48 -16.25 16.30
N SER A 182 28.72 -16.05 15.22
CA SER A 182 28.98 -16.68 13.92
C SER A 182 30.34 -16.26 13.37
N GLY A 183 31.26 -17.24 13.24
CA GLY A 183 32.65 -16.99 12.81
C GLY A 183 33.57 -16.37 13.88
N GLY A 184 33.11 -16.17 15.11
CA GLY A 184 33.85 -15.52 16.20
C GLY A 184 34.04 -14.02 16.01
N VAL A 185 34.88 -13.38 16.83
CA VAL A 185 35.22 -11.95 16.69
C VAL A 185 36.68 -11.75 16.28
N SER A 186 36.92 -10.77 15.40
CA SER A 186 38.24 -10.36 14.90
C SER A 186 38.90 -9.28 15.76
N SER A 187 38.10 -8.53 16.52
CA SER A 187 38.56 -7.59 17.55
C SER A 187 37.54 -7.45 18.67
N LEU A 188 38.01 -7.12 19.86
CA LEU A 188 37.19 -6.83 21.03
C LEU A 188 37.81 -5.68 21.84
N THR A 189 36.99 -4.72 22.24
CA THR A 189 37.33 -3.70 23.24
C THR A 189 36.49 -3.95 24.49
N VAL A 190 37.15 -4.11 25.64
CA VAL A 190 36.52 -4.24 26.96
C VAL A 190 36.72 -2.95 27.74
N ASN A 191 35.66 -2.19 28.00
CA ASN A 191 35.73 -1.10 28.98
C ASN A 191 35.45 -1.67 30.38
N ALA A 192 36.48 -1.69 31.24
CA ALA A 192 36.37 -2.15 32.61
C ALA A 192 36.92 -1.09 33.58
N GLY A 193 36.07 -0.64 34.52
CA GLY A 193 36.46 0.39 35.49
C GLY A 193 36.89 1.72 34.85
N GLY A 194 36.34 2.06 33.67
CA GLY A 194 36.72 3.25 32.89
C GLY A 194 38.02 3.11 32.10
N THR A 195 38.61 1.91 32.01
CA THR A 195 39.78 1.60 31.18
C THR A 195 39.35 0.82 29.95
N ASP A 196 39.65 1.31 28.74
CA ASP A 196 39.45 0.57 27.49
C ASP A 196 40.62 -0.39 27.25
N ILE A 197 40.30 -1.67 27.06
CA ILE A 197 41.26 -2.76 26.83
C ILE A 197 41.00 -3.32 25.44
N ALA A 198 41.92 -3.05 24.52
CA ALA A 198 41.91 -3.64 23.18
C ALA A 198 42.44 -5.08 23.20
N VAL A 199 41.68 -5.97 22.58
CA VAL A 199 41.95 -7.40 22.42
C VAL A 199 41.87 -7.74 20.93
N SER A 200 42.96 -8.29 20.40
CA SER A 200 43.13 -8.60 18.97
C SER A 200 43.47 -10.08 18.80
N PRO A 201 42.46 -10.97 18.68
CA PRO A 201 42.68 -12.41 18.53
C PRO A 201 43.52 -12.77 17.30
N ALA A 202 44.47 -13.70 17.46
CA ALA A 202 45.31 -14.19 16.37
C ALA A 202 44.53 -14.96 15.28
N ALA A 203 43.38 -15.51 15.66
CA ALA A 203 42.34 -16.05 14.79
C ALA A 203 40.98 -15.69 15.41
N ALA A 204 39.94 -15.57 14.60
CA ALA A 204 38.61 -15.21 15.10
C ALA A 204 38.08 -16.26 16.08
N ALA A 205 37.56 -15.81 17.22
CA ALA A 205 37.13 -16.68 18.31
C ALA A 205 35.90 -16.12 19.04
N ASP A 206 35.04 -17.01 19.51
CA ASP A 206 33.88 -16.74 20.37
C ASP A 206 34.22 -16.85 21.87
N VAL A 207 35.27 -17.60 22.22
CA VAL A 207 35.79 -17.70 23.60
C VAL A 207 37.12 -16.94 23.72
N LEU A 208 37.15 -15.92 24.56
CA LEU A 208 38.31 -15.04 24.78
C LEU A 208 38.62 -14.88 26.27
N TYR A 209 39.89 -14.78 26.61
CA TYR A 209 40.38 -14.48 27.95
C TYR A 209 40.93 -13.06 27.97
N VAL A 210 40.53 -12.27 28.97
CA VAL A 210 40.94 -10.87 29.12
C VAL A 210 41.37 -10.60 30.56
N ALA A 211 42.55 -10.04 30.75
CA ALA A 211 42.99 -9.46 32.01
C ALA A 211 42.43 -8.04 32.15
N VAL A 212 41.69 -7.78 33.23
CA VAL A 212 41.03 -6.49 33.49
C VAL A 212 41.46 -5.93 34.86
N PRO A 213 41.53 -4.59 35.04
CA PRO A 213 41.75 -4.01 36.36
C PRO A 213 40.61 -4.37 37.31
N ALA A 214 40.88 -4.32 38.62
CA ALA A 214 39.82 -4.52 39.61
C ALA A 214 38.69 -3.48 39.47
N VAL A 215 37.44 -3.96 39.42
CA VAL A 215 36.21 -3.16 39.34
C VAL A 215 35.41 -3.37 40.62
N SER A 216 35.25 -2.33 41.44
CA SER A 216 34.53 -2.42 42.73
C SER A 216 33.02 -2.23 42.62
N SER A 217 32.56 -1.53 41.58
CA SER A 217 31.15 -1.32 41.23
C SER A 217 31.08 -0.53 39.92
N GLY A 218 30.24 -0.93 38.96
CA GLY A 218 30.01 -0.15 37.73
C GLY A 218 29.37 -0.96 36.62
N SER A 219 29.41 -0.43 35.40
CA SER A 219 29.14 -1.23 34.19
C SER A 219 30.45 -1.61 33.50
N VAL A 220 30.42 -2.75 32.82
CA VAL A 220 31.48 -3.21 31.92
C VAL A 220 30.85 -3.34 30.55
N SER A 221 31.44 -2.71 29.54
CA SER A 221 30.93 -2.81 28.16
C SER A 221 31.92 -3.51 27.25
N LEU A 222 31.38 -4.37 26.40
CA LEU A 222 32.09 -5.07 25.34
C LEU A 222 31.69 -4.43 24.01
N ARG A 223 32.66 -4.17 23.15
CA ARG A 223 32.45 -3.79 21.75
C ARG A 223 33.34 -4.65 20.89
N ALA A 224 32.77 -5.50 20.06
CA ALA A 224 33.50 -6.39 19.19
C ALA A 224 33.11 -6.18 17.73
N VAL A 225 33.95 -6.68 16.83
CA VAL A 225 33.70 -6.73 15.40
C VAL A 225 34.02 -8.14 14.91
N ASP A 226 33.15 -8.73 14.10
CA ASP A 226 33.37 -10.05 13.51
C ASP A 226 34.35 -9.99 12.30
N PRO A 227 34.71 -11.12 11.64
CA PRO A 227 35.60 -11.11 10.48
C PRO A 227 35.06 -10.39 9.23
N ASN A 228 33.74 -10.20 9.11
CA ASN A 228 33.13 -9.51 7.97
C ASN A 228 32.90 -8.01 8.23
N GLY A 229 33.09 -7.57 9.49
CA GLY A 229 32.99 -6.18 9.89
C GLY A 229 31.72 -5.83 10.67
N ALA A 230 30.86 -6.80 11.04
CA ALA A 230 29.62 -6.47 11.71
C ALA A 230 29.87 -6.12 13.19
N PRO A 231 29.29 -5.02 13.70
CA PRO A 231 29.45 -4.61 15.09
C PRO A 231 28.69 -5.56 16.03
N ARG A 232 29.25 -5.77 17.21
CA ARG A 232 28.67 -6.56 18.31
C ARG A 232 28.90 -5.80 19.62
N SER A 233 27.91 -5.77 20.50
CA SER A 233 28.03 -5.04 21.78
C SER A 233 27.28 -5.72 22.91
N TYR A 234 27.80 -5.58 24.13
CA TYR A 234 27.14 -6.05 25.35
C TYR A 234 27.47 -5.11 26.51
N VAL A 235 26.54 -4.91 27.44
CA VAL A 235 26.76 -4.10 28.65
C VAL A 235 26.34 -4.89 29.88
N MET A 236 27.32 -5.38 30.62
CA MET A 236 27.13 -5.93 31.94
C MET A 236 26.91 -4.79 32.94
N LYS A 237 25.73 -4.75 33.57
CA LYS A 237 25.42 -3.86 34.69
C LYS A 237 25.91 -4.47 36.00
N ASP A 238 26.25 -3.60 36.95
CA ASP A 238 26.69 -3.95 38.32
C ASP A 238 27.86 -4.95 38.39
N ALA A 239 28.73 -4.90 37.39
CA ALA A 239 29.93 -5.71 37.29
C ALA A 239 30.89 -5.45 38.47
N THR A 240 31.31 -6.53 39.12
CA THR A 240 32.29 -6.50 40.22
C THR A 240 33.39 -7.51 39.93
N PHE A 241 34.60 -7.03 39.69
CA PHE A 241 35.78 -7.85 39.43
C PHE A 241 36.85 -7.56 40.48
N ALA A 242 36.91 -8.38 41.54
CA ALA A 242 38.00 -8.31 42.50
C ALA A 242 39.32 -8.82 41.89
N GLY A 243 40.44 -8.15 42.18
CA GLY A 243 41.78 -8.59 41.76
C GLY A 243 42.14 -9.98 42.31
N GLY A 244 42.86 -10.77 41.52
CA GLY A 244 43.21 -12.15 41.83
C GLY A 244 42.07 -13.17 41.63
N LYS A 245 40.90 -12.75 41.12
CA LYS A 245 39.76 -13.65 40.89
C LYS A 245 39.52 -13.96 39.41
N TYR A 246 38.99 -15.15 39.18
CA TYR A 246 38.55 -15.65 37.88
C TYR A 246 37.04 -15.48 37.74
N TYR A 247 36.59 -15.07 36.54
CA TYR A 247 35.18 -14.95 36.20
C TYR A 247 34.92 -15.61 34.85
N GLU A 248 33.88 -16.43 34.76
CA GLU A 248 33.30 -16.84 33.49
C GLU A 248 32.05 -16.01 33.23
N ILE A 249 31.95 -15.45 32.02
CA ILE A 249 30.86 -14.59 31.59
C ILE A 249 30.39 -15.10 30.24
N GLU A 250 29.12 -15.47 30.16
CA GLU A 250 28.43 -15.59 28.88
C GLU A 250 27.87 -14.19 28.52
N ALA A 251 28.25 -13.70 27.35
CA ALA A 251 27.93 -12.35 26.89
C ALA A 251 27.02 -12.46 25.65
N PRO A 252 25.70 -12.21 25.76
CA PRO A 252 24.83 -12.04 24.60
C PRO A 252 25.23 -10.74 23.90
N MET A 253 25.77 -10.87 22.70
CA MET A 253 26.32 -9.76 21.92
C MET A 253 25.28 -9.24 20.93
N ASP A 254 24.63 -8.13 21.26
CA ASP A 254 23.67 -7.47 20.38
C ASP A 254 24.38 -6.86 19.15
N CYS A 255 23.82 -7.07 17.97
CA CYS A 255 24.28 -6.42 16.74
C CYS A 255 23.47 -5.15 16.48
N VAL A 256 24.00 -4.00 16.89
CA VAL A 256 23.40 -2.68 16.64
C VAL A 256 24.14 -2.01 15.49
N VAL A 257 23.43 -1.65 14.42
CA VAL A 257 23.99 -1.03 13.21
C VAL A 257 23.51 0.42 13.06
N SER A 258 24.38 1.31 12.59
CA SER A 258 24.10 2.74 12.42
C SER A 258 24.52 3.27 11.03
N SER A 259 24.90 2.38 10.12
CA SER A 259 25.33 2.68 8.76
C SER A 259 25.03 1.54 7.79
N ASP A 260 25.01 1.85 6.50
CA ASP A 260 24.84 0.87 5.42
C ASP A 260 25.98 -0.16 5.39
N SER A 261 27.21 0.27 5.66
CA SER A 261 28.38 -0.60 5.74
C SER A 261 28.27 -1.67 6.84
N GLU A 262 27.73 -1.31 8.01
CA GLU A 262 27.53 -2.24 9.13
C GLU A 262 26.36 -3.19 8.86
N LEU A 263 25.27 -2.71 8.25
CA LEU A 263 24.14 -3.55 7.84
C LEU A 263 24.56 -4.58 6.76
N LEU A 264 25.34 -4.16 5.77
CA LEU A 264 25.90 -5.04 4.74
C LEU A 264 26.88 -6.07 5.31
N ALA A 265 27.63 -5.71 6.36
CA ALA A 265 28.50 -6.65 7.07
C ALA A 265 27.68 -7.66 7.89
N ALA A 266 26.66 -7.22 8.63
CA ALA A 266 25.78 -8.09 9.41
C ALA A 266 25.03 -9.11 8.53
N ASN A 267 24.49 -8.67 7.39
CA ASN A 267 23.88 -9.58 6.41
C ASN A 267 24.86 -10.68 5.95
N LYS A 268 26.13 -10.32 5.65
CA LYS A 268 27.16 -11.29 5.21
C LYS A 268 27.61 -12.26 6.31
N SER A 269 27.54 -11.85 7.57
CA SER A 269 27.86 -12.70 8.73
C SER A 269 26.79 -13.71 9.08
N GLY A 270 25.58 -13.60 8.52
CA GLY A 270 24.43 -14.41 8.93
C GLY A 270 24.02 -14.15 10.37
N VAL A 271 24.08 -12.89 10.83
CA VAL A 271 23.68 -12.52 12.20
C VAL A 271 22.18 -12.79 12.36
N PRO A 272 21.75 -13.57 13.37
CA PRO A 272 20.34 -13.96 13.49
C PRO A 272 19.40 -12.79 13.77
N LYS A 273 19.90 -11.72 14.40
CA LYS A 273 19.14 -10.49 14.67
C LYS A 273 20.03 -9.24 14.66
N VAL A 274 19.54 -8.20 13.98
CA VAL A 274 20.13 -6.87 13.89
C VAL A 274 19.15 -5.86 14.46
N LEU A 275 19.64 -4.85 15.19
CA LEU A 275 18.85 -3.69 15.63
C LEU A 275 19.38 -2.43 14.93
N LEU A 276 18.48 -1.58 14.44
CA LEU A 276 18.88 -0.26 13.96
C LEU A 276 19.09 0.68 15.17
N GLY A 277 20.24 1.33 15.23
CA GLY A 277 20.56 2.37 16.22
C GLY A 277 20.51 3.80 15.68
N ALA A 278 20.31 3.95 14.37
CA ALA A 278 20.16 5.21 13.65
C ALA A 278 19.47 4.97 12.30
N ASP A 279 19.02 6.05 11.66
CA ASP A 279 18.54 5.98 10.27
C ASP A 279 19.69 5.66 9.32
N ILE A 280 19.50 4.67 8.44
CA ILE A 280 20.50 4.22 7.48
C ILE A 280 20.19 4.81 6.11
N ARG A 281 21.20 5.45 5.50
CA ARG A 281 21.17 5.85 4.09
C ARG A 281 22.11 4.96 3.29
N MET A 282 21.56 4.16 2.39
CA MET A 282 22.33 3.32 1.46
C MET A 282 23.14 4.21 0.51
N THR A 283 24.45 4.04 0.42
CA THR A 283 25.33 4.94 -0.35
C THR A 283 25.63 4.50 -1.80
N GLY A 284 25.15 3.32 -2.21
CA GLY A 284 25.37 2.78 -3.56
C GLY A 284 24.13 2.14 -4.19
N LYS A 285 24.21 1.85 -5.49
CA LYS A 285 23.14 1.25 -6.32
C LYS A 285 22.81 -0.22 -6.05
N ALA A 286 23.60 -0.91 -5.23
CA ALA A 286 23.44 -2.34 -4.98
C ALA A 286 22.49 -2.57 -3.80
N SER A 287 21.51 -3.47 -3.97
CA SER A 287 20.64 -3.91 -2.88
C SER A 287 21.41 -4.68 -1.81
N VAL A 288 20.81 -4.75 -0.62
CA VAL A 288 21.15 -5.76 0.38
C VAL A 288 20.62 -7.12 -0.12
N GLU A 289 21.49 -7.89 -0.76
CA GLU A 289 21.26 -9.28 -1.18
C GLU A 289 21.19 -10.18 0.07
N VAL A 290 19.99 -10.51 0.54
CA VAL A 290 19.77 -11.20 1.82
C VAL A 290 20.40 -12.60 1.78
N SER A 291 21.34 -12.84 2.70
CA SER A 291 22.17 -14.05 2.76
C SER A 291 21.69 -14.99 3.88
N GLY A 292 20.94 -16.04 3.53
CA GLY A 292 20.36 -16.96 4.52
C GLY A 292 19.18 -16.32 5.25
N SER A 293 19.27 -16.11 6.56
CA SER A 293 18.21 -15.48 7.35
C SER A 293 18.69 -14.19 7.99
N LEU A 294 17.98 -13.09 7.74
CA LEU A 294 18.23 -11.77 8.30
C LEU A 294 16.97 -11.25 9.02
N CYS A 295 17.07 -11.01 10.33
CA CYS A 295 16.03 -10.32 11.09
C CYS A 295 16.52 -8.92 11.49
N ILE A 296 15.72 -7.90 11.21
CA ILE A 296 15.98 -6.50 11.54
C ILE A 296 14.85 -5.99 12.44
N GLU A 297 15.22 -5.47 13.61
CA GLU A 297 14.34 -4.66 14.45
C GLU A 297 14.60 -3.17 14.14
N MET A 298 13.57 -2.49 13.64
CA MET A 298 13.69 -1.15 13.07
C MET A 298 13.82 -0.05 14.14
N GLY A 299 13.28 -0.25 15.35
CA GLY A 299 13.48 0.64 16.50
C GLY A 299 12.94 2.08 16.36
N GLY A 300 12.11 2.36 15.35
CA GLY A 300 11.65 3.70 14.97
C GLY A 300 12.45 4.32 13.82
N HIS A 301 13.48 3.65 13.31
CA HIS A 301 14.41 4.18 12.31
C HIS A 301 13.99 3.90 10.87
N SER A 302 14.56 4.67 9.94
CA SER A 302 14.34 4.54 8.51
C SER A 302 15.55 3.93 7.79
N ILE A 303 15.28 3.16 6.72
CA ILE A 303 16.27 2.78 5.72
C ILE A 303 15.91 3.49 4.40
N THR A 304 16.80 4.37 3.95
CA THR A 304 16.62 5.21 2.77
C THR A 304 17.57 4.80 1.66
N ALA A 305 17.07 4.52 0.46
CA ALA A 305 17.93 4.35 -0.71
C ALA A 305 18.51 5.71 -1.19
N ALA A 306 19.72 5.71 -1.73
CA ALA A 306 20.20 6.85 -2.52
C ALA A 306 19.81 6.74 -4.00
N ASP A 307 19.85 5.52 -4.54
CA ASP A 307 19.61 5.12 -5.92
C ASP A 307 19.57 3.57 -5.90
N GLY A 308 18.60 2.90 -6.53
CA GLY A 308 18.47 1.43 -6.48
C GLY A 308 17.49 0.88 -5.43
N ARG A 309 17.37 -0.45 -5.41
CA ARG A 309 16.54 -1.24 -4.48
C ARG A 309 17.17 -1.31 -3.09
N ILE A 310 16.36 -1.40 -2.02
CA ILE A 310 16.88 -1.57 -0.65
C ILE A 310 17.25 -3.04 -0.37
N PHE A 311 16.31 -3.97 -0.52
CA PHE A 311 16.52 -5.40 -0.23
C PHE A 311 16.15 -6.30 -1.41
N PHE A 312 16.96 -7.34 -1.65
CA PHE A 312 16.59 -8.48 -2.49
C PHE A 312 16.59 -9.74 -1.62
N VAL A 313 15.45 -10.42 -1.55
CA VAL A 313 15.25 -11.65 -0.79
C VAL A 313 15.18 -12.80 -1.79
N GLY A 314 16.31 -13.42 -2.07
CA GLY A 314 16.41 -14.52 -3.03
C GLY A 314 15.73 -15.81 -2.57
N LYS A 315 15.63 -16.78 -3.49
CA LYS A 315 15.10 -18.12 -3.20
C LYS A 315 15.89 -18.79 -2.06
N GLU A 316 15.18 -19.49 -1.18
CA GLU A 316 15.69 -20.14 0.04
C GLU A 316 16.28 -19.18 1.12
N THR A 317 16.13 -17.86 0.97
CA THR A 317 16.51 -16.87 2.01
C THR A 317 15.29 -16.22 2.65
N SER A 318 15.47 -15.60 3.82
CA SER A 318 14.39 -15.00 4.59
C SER A 318 14.76 -13.63 5.19
N LEU A 319 13.89 -12.64 4.99
CA LEU A 319 13.99 -11.32 5.61
C LEU A 319 12.82 -11.12 6.58
N THR A 320 13.12 -10.79 7.83
CA THR A 320 12.12 -10.34 8.81
C THR A 320 12.40 -8.88 9.17
N LEU A 321 11.42 -8.00 8.94
CA LEU A 321 11.46 -6.60 9.39
C LEU A 321 10.39 -6.42 10.47
N SER A 322 10.79 -5.90 11.63
CA SER A 322 9.94 -5.85 12.83
C SER A 322 10.05 -4.56 13.62
N GLY A 323 8.94 -4.11 14.18
CA GLY A 323 8.83 -2.87 14.94
C GLY A 323 8.73 -1.62 14.03
N PRO A 324 8.27 -0.48 14.57
CA PRO A 324 8.03 0.75 13.81
C PRO A 324 9.27 1.15 13.00
N GLY A 325 9.11 1.39 11.71
CA GLY A 325 10.20 1.82 10.84
C GLY A 325 9.75 2.10 9.41
N THR A 326 10.56 2.83 8.64
CA THR A 326 10.22 3.20 7.26
C THR A 326 11.28 2.76 6.25
N LEU A 327 10.85 2.11 5.17
CA LEU A 327 11.67 1.87 3.98
C LEU A 327 11.27 2.89 2.90
N GLN A 328 12.22 3.69 2.42
CA GLN A 328 11.89 4.84 1.56
C GLN A 328 12.91 5.15 0.46
N ASP A 329 12.40 5.86 -0.55
CA ASP A 329 13.11 6.37 -1.73
C ASP A 329 13.79 5.30 -2.61
N GLY A 330 13.47 4.01 -2.40
CA GLY A 330 13.94 2.87 -3.19
C GLY A 330 13.43 2.90 -4.62
N ARG A 331 14.29 2.60 -5.60
CA ARG A 331 13.96 2.65 -7.05
C ARG A 331 14.55 1.49 -7.82
N ALA A 332 13.71 0.70 -8.49
CA ALA A 332 14.12 -0.44 -9.30
C ALA A 332 13.08 -0.75 -10.39
N ASP A 333 13.38 -1.65 -11.31
CA ASP A 333 12.41 -2.06 -12.34
C ASP A 333 11.23 -2.85 -11.72
N GLN A 334 11.51 -3.63 -10.67
CA GLN A 334 10.53 -4.37 -9.87
C GLN A 334 10.91 -4.28 -8.39
N GLY A 335 9.95 -4.07 -7.49
CA GLY A 335 10.21 -4.05 -6.05
C GLY A 335 11.12 -2.88 -5.66
N GLY A 336 10.57 -1.66 -5.59
CA GLY A 336 11.37 -0.44 -5.38
C GLY A 336 12.08 -0.43 -4.03
N ALA A 337 11.40 -0.80 -2.94
CA ALA A 337 12.06 -1.09 -1.67
C ALA A 337 12.54 -2.54 -1.58
N ILE A 338 11.64 -3.51 -1.81
CA ILE A 338 11.91 -4.94 -1.64
C ILE A 338 11.46 -5.74 -2.86
N PHE A 339 12.31 -6.67 -3.31
CA PHE A 339 11.95 -7.75 -4.22
C PHE A 339 12.13 -9.09 -3.51
N ASN A 340 11.10 -9.93 -3.49
CA ASN A 340 11.07 -11.18 -2.72
C ASN A 340 10.74 -12.41 -3.58
N GLU A 341 11.70 -13.32 -3.72
CA GLU A 341 11.50 -14.71 -4.17
C GLU A 341 11.55 -15.72 -2.99
N GLY A 342 12.02 -15.28 -1.83
CA GLY A 342 12.21 -16.08 -0.62
C GLY A 342 11.04 -15.96 0.36
N THR A 343 11.35 -15.77 1.65
CA THR A 343 10.35 -15.52 2.70
C THR A 343 10.51 -14.12 3.28
N LEU A 344 9.53 -13.26 3.06
CA LEU A 344 9.46 -11.92 3.63
C LEU A 344 8.43 -11.90 4.76
N THR A 345 8.83 -11.44 5.95
CA THR A 345 7.94 -11.22 7.10
C THR A 345 8.02 -9.77 7.53
N LEU A 346 6.88 -9.09 7.59
CA LEU A 346 6.79 -7.67 7.95
C LEU A 346 5.87 -7.49 9.16
N THR A 347 6.29 -6.69 10.13
CA THR A 347 5.47 -6.28 11.26
C THR A 347 5.79 -4.85 11.70
N ASP A 348 4.78 -3.99 11.73
CA ASP A 348 4.88 -2.57 12.09
C ASP A 348 5.73 -1.72 11.12
N ILE A 349 5.66 -1.98 9.80
CA ILE A 349 6.51 -1.36 8.77
C ILE A 349 5.75 -0.36 7.88
N ARG A 350 6.40 0.75 7.54
CA ARG A 350 5.95 1.72 6.53
C ARG A 350 6.83 1.70 5.28
N PHE A 351 6.22 1.90 4.11
CA PHE A 351 6.86 2.14 2.82
C PHE A 351 6.42 3.49 2.27
N SER A 352 7.37 4.35 1.88
CA SER A 352 7.06 5.73 1.45
C SER A 352 7.99 6.18 0.32
N GLY A 353 7.44 6.72 -0.78
CA GLY A 353 8.21 7.34 -1.86
C GLY A 353 9.08 6.37 -2.67
N ASN A 354 8.86 5.07 -2.54
CA ASN A 354 9.54 4.06 -3.36
C ASN A 354 8.86 3.95 -4.73
N ALA A 355 9.61 3.56 -5.77
CA ALA A 355 9.06 3.44 -7.13
C ALA A 355 9.63 2.26 -7.93
N ALA A 356 8.75 1.58 -8.68
CA ALA A 356 9.09 0.50 -9.61
C ALA A 356 7.93 0.18 -10.55
N ASP A 357 8.20 -0.23 -11.80
CA ASP A 357 7.18 -0.57 -12.80
C ASP A 357 6.20 -1.64 -12.30
N GLN A 358 6.65 -2.51 -11.38
CA GLN A 358 5.79 -3.42 -10.62
C GLN A 358 6.20 -3.41 -9.14
N GLY A 359 5.27 -3.03 -8.26
CA GLY A 359 5.46 -3.06 -6.81
C GLY A 359 6.49 -2.04 -6.34
N GLY A 360 6.17 -0.75 -6.44
CA GLY A 360 7.02 0.34 -5.98
C GLY A 360 7.45 0.19 -4.52
N ALA A 361 6.58 -0.28 -3.63
CA ALA A 361 7.00 -0.73 -2.31
C ALA A 361 7.64 -2.14 -2.38
N VAL A 362 6.82 -3.16 -2.69
CA VAL A 362 7.24 -4.57 -2.66
C VAL A 362 6.77 -5.30 -3.91
N TYR A 363 7.68 -6.07 -4.51
CA TYR A 363 7.37 -7.09 -5.50
C TYR A 363 7.53 -8.47 -4.87
N ASN A 364 6.47 -9.28 -4.88
CA ASN A 364 6.45 -10.59 -4.26
C ASN A 364 6.21 -11.72 -5.27
N GLU A 365 7.22 -12.56 -5.47
CA GLU A 365 7.15 -13.88 -6.14
C GLU A 365 7.26 -15.04 -5.12
N GLY A 366 7.75 -14.76 -3.90
CA GLY A 366 7.91 -15.71 -2.81
C GLY A 366 6.76 -15.73 -1.78
N THR A 367 7.09 -16.09 -0.55
CA THR A 367 6.16 -16.05 0.61
C THR A 367 6.19 -14.68 1.28
N LEU A 368 5.02 -14.10 1.53
CA LEU A 368 4.85 -12.84 2.25
C LEU A 368 3.96 -13.03 3.49
N ASN A 369 4.52 -12.83 4.68
CA ASN A 369 3.83 -12.88 5.97
C ASN A 369 3.64 -11.46 6.53
N LEU A 370 2.41 -11.13 6.96
CA LEU A 370 2.07 -9.81 7.52
C LEU A 370 1.37 -9.92 8.89
N SER A 371 1.72 -9.01 9.81
CA SER A 371 0.99 -8.74 11.06
C SER A 371 1.25 -7.32 11.56
N GLY A 372 0.45 -6.82 12.52
CA GLY A 372 0.63 -5.47 13.07
C GLY A 372 0.18 -4.37 12.10
N THR A 373 0.78 -3.19 12.20
CA THR A 373 0.44 -2.05 11.33
C THR A 373 1.33 -2.02 10.08
N LEU A 374 0.75 -2.15 8.88
CA LEU A 374 1.52 -1.98 7.63
C LEU A 374 0.98 -0.83 6.78
N VAL A 375 1.85 0.11 6.39
CA VAL A 375 1.46 1.20 5.49
C VAL A 375 2.31 1.22 4.22
N ALA A 376 1.68 0.90 3.10
CA ALA A 376 2.22 1.01 1.75
C ALA A 376 1.13 1.61 0.86
N ALA A 377 1.00 2.94 0.86
CA ALA A 377 0.02 3.67 0.04
C ALA A 377 0.66 4.73 -0.88
N ASP A 378 1.82 5.27 -0.47
CA ASP A 378 2.49 6.42 -1.09
C ASP A 378 3.69 5.99 -1.98
N ASN A 379 3.53 4.94 -2.79
CA ASN A 379 4.58 4.37 -3.66
C ASN A 379 4.05 4.21 -5.09
N THR A 380 4.90 4.37 -6.11
CA THR A 380 4.46 4.57 -7.51
C THR A 380 5.14 3.69 -8.54
N ASP A 381 4.57 3.63 -9.74
CA ASP A 381 5.26 3.11 -10.93
C ASP A 381 6.24 4.14 -11.52
N GLY A 382 6.87 3.80 -12.65
CA GLY A 382 7.74 4.71 -13.41
C GLY A 382 7.02 5.93 -14.03
N ASN A 383 5.68 5.92 -14.08
CA ASN A 383 4.84 7.01 -14.60
C ASN A 383 4.25 7.90 -13.49
N GLY A 384 4.33 7.47 -12.22
CA GLY A 384 3.75 8.16 -11.07
C GLY A 384 2.35 7.70 -10.67
N ALA A 385 1.81 6.63 -11.27
CA ALA A 385 0.58 5.98 -10.83
C ALA A 385 0.84 5.15 -9.55
N PRO A 386 -0.19 4.85 -8.72
CA PRO A 386 -0.02 3.97 -7.56
C PRO A 386 0.54 2.61 -7.95
N ALA A 387 1.60 2.17 -7.26
CA ALA A 387 2.11 0.81 -7.36
C ALA A 387 2.75 0.45 -6.02
N ASN A 388 1.99 -0.14 -5.12
CA ASN A 388 2.43 -0.40 -3.76
C ASN A 388 2.92 -1.86 -3.64
N LEU A 389 2.03 -2.82 -3.43
CA LEU A 389 2.35 -4.23 -3.24
C LEU A 389 1.94 -5.05 -4.48
N TYR A 390 2.91 -5.52 -5.26
CA TYR A 390 2.66 -6.39 -6.41
C TYR A 390 2.79 -7.87 -6.03
N LEU A 391 1.72 -8.64 -6.28
CA LEU A 391 1.67 -10.10 -6.06
C LEU A 391 1.84 -10.82 -7.39
N ALA A 392 3.04 -11.34 -7.64
CA ALA A 392 3.38 -12.08 -8.85
C ALA A 392 2.92 -13.54 -8.76
N GLY A 393 2.70 -14.17 -9.91
CA GLY A 393 2.50 -15.63 -10.02
C GLY A 393 1.27 -16.20 -9.30
N GLY A 394 0.31 -15.37 -8.87
CA GLY A 394 -0.81 -15.79 -8.04
C GLY A 394 -0.42 -16.06 -6.57
N THR A 395 0.68 -15.48 -6.09
CA THR A 395 1.02 -15.47 -4.66
C THR A 395 -0.02 -14.73 -3.84
N VAL A 396 -0.15 -15.10 -2.57
CA VAL A 396 -1.09 -14.49 -1.61
C VAL A 396 -0.34 -13.99 -0.38
N ILE A 397 -0.91 -12.99 0.27
CA ILE A 397 -0.49 -12.50 1.58
C ILE A 397 -0.91 -13.52 2.65
N THR A 398 0.05 -14.04 3.41
CA THR A 398 -0.26 -14.83 4.60
C THR A 398 -0.38 -13.89 5.80
N VAL A 399 -1.58 -13.79 6.37
CA VAL A 399 -1.83 -12.99 7.57
C VAL A 399 -1.47 -13.85 8.79
N THR A 400 -0.44 -13.45 9.54
CA THR A 400 0.12 -14.22 10.67
C THR A 400 -0.22 -13.65 12.04
N GLY A 401 -1.02 -12.57 12.08
CA GLY A 401 -1.48 -11.90 13.29
C GLY A 401 -2.47 -10.78 12.96
N PRO A 402 -3.11 -10.15 13.97
CA PRO A 402 -4.05 -9.07 13.77
C PRO A 402 -3.43 -7.90 13.00
N LEU A 403 -4.19 -7.29 12.09
CA LEU A 403 -3.79 -6.07 11.39
C LEU A 403 -4.22 -4.83 12.18
N GLY A 404 -3.32 -3.86 12.33
CA GLY A 404 -3.60 -2.62 13.06
C GLY A 404 -4.56 -1.69 12.31
N GLU A 405 -5.34 -0.87 13.03
CA GLU A 405 -6.35 0.04 12.45
C GLU A 405 -5.79 1.06 11.44
N GLU A 406 -4.51 1.41 11.55
CA GLU A 406 -3.79 2.31 10.65
C GLU A 406 -3.24 1.62 9.38
N THR A 407 -3.37 0.30 9.27
CA THR A 407 -2.85 -0.48 8.13
C THR A 407 -3.53 -0.04 6.83
N ARG A 408 -2.74 0.37 5.83
CA ARG A 408 -3.22 0.76 4.49
C ARG A 408 -2.24 0.25 3.44
N ILE A 409 -2.66 -0.75 2.68
CA ILE A 409 -1.82 -1.49 1.73
C ILE A 409 -2.46 -1.39 0.34
N GLY A 410 -1.82 -0.65 -0.55
CA GLY A 410 -2.14 -0.67 -1.98
C GLY A 410 -1.78 -2.02 -2.60
N ILE A 411 -2.69 -2.60 -3.37
CA ILE A 411 -2.56 -3.91 -4.00
C ILE A 411 -2.54 -3.76 -5.53
N SER A 412 -1.38 -4.06 -6.12
CA SER A 412 -1.13 -4.15 -7.56
C SER A 412 -1.14 -5.62 -8.02
N ALA A 413 -2.22 -6.38 -7.74
CA ALA A 413 -2.23 -7.82 -8.06
C ALA A 413 -2.36 -8.08 -9.57
N ALA A 414 -1.75 -9.17 -10.06
CA ALA A 414 -1.76 -9.56 -11.48
C ALA A 414 -3.11 -10.13 -12.00
N GLY A 415 -4.24 -9.82 -11.35
CA GLY A 415 -5.58 -10.29 -11.72
C GLY A 415 -6.58 -10.26 -10.57
N SER A 416 -7.83 -10.62 -10.86
CA SER A 416 -8.87 -10.82 -9.84
C SER A 416 -8.78 -12.19 -9.17
N GLY A 417 -9.10 -12.26 -7.88
CA GLY A 417 -9.01 -13.47 -7.07
C GLY A 417 -8.78 -13.20 -5.59
N ILE A 418 -8.84 -14.26 -4.77
CA ILE A 418 -8.46 -14.20 -3.35
C ILE A 418 -6.94 -13.97 -3.27
N PHE A 419 -6.51 -12.93 -2.56
CA PHE A 419 -5.10 -12.53 -2.43
C PHE A 419 -4.57 -12.60 -1.00
N THR A 420 -5.34 -13.14 -0.06
CA THR A 420 -4.94 -13.37 1.34
C THR A 420 -5.21 -14.82 1.77
N SER A 421 -4.53 -15.23 2.84
CA SER A 421 -4.78 -16.47 3.58
C SER A 421 -4.63 -16.18 5.08
N GLY A 422 -5.59 -16.61 5.90
CA GLY A 422 -5.60 -16.38 7.35
C GLY A 422 -6.13 -14.99 7.74
N PHE A 423 -6.68 -14.21 6.81
CA PHE A 423 -7.29 -12.92 7.14
C PHE A 423 -8.42 -13.11 8.15
N SER A 424 -9.29 -14.10 7.93
CA SER A 424 -10.39 -14.42 8.85
C SER A 424 -9.93 -14.93 10.23
N ASP A 425 -8.81 -15.64 10.33
CA ASP A 425 -8.31 -16.16 11.61
C ASP A 425 -7.93 -15.03 12.60
N PHE A 426 -7.46 -13.90 12.07
CA PHE A 426 -6.98 -12.76 12.86
C PHE A 426 -7.85 -11.50 12.79
N ASN A 427 -8.72 -11.39 11.78
CA ASN A 427 -9.55 -10.21 11.49
C ASN A 427 -11.02 -10.59 11.21
N ALA A 428 -11.51 -11.66 11.84
CA ALA A 428 -12.81 -12.35 11.65
C ALA A 428 -14.11 -11.51 11.52
N SER A 429 -14.06 -10.21 11.79
CA SER A 429 -15.22 -9.30 11.77
C SER A 429 -14.94 -7.97 11.06
N ALA A 430 -13.79 -7.84 10.40
CA ALA A 430 -13.36 -6.61 9.76
C ALA A 430 -13.53 -6.69 8.24
N ASP A 431 -13.88 -5.55 7.62
CA ASP A 431 -13.93 -5.42 6.17
C ASP A 431 -12.50 -5.39 5.60
N PRO A 432 -12.11 -6.29 4.68
CA PRO A 432 -10.78 -6.25 4.07
C PRO A 432 -10.48 -4.94 3.34
N ALA A 433 -11.49 -4.21 2.84
CA ALA A 433 -11.32 -2.90 2.23
C ALA A 433 -10.86 -1.80 3.23
N ALA A 434 -10.92 -2.04 4.54
CA ALA A 434 -10.36 -1.15 5.55
C ALA A 434 -8.82 -1.20 5.62
N PHE A 435 -8.21 -2.30 5.16
CA PHE A 435 -6.77 -2.57 5.22
C PHE A 435 -6.11 -2.55 3.85
N PHE A 436 -6.81 -3.04 2.83
CA PHE A 436 -6.32 -3.21 1.46
C PHE A 436 -7.07 -2.27 0.51
N ILE A 437 -6.31 -1.55 -0.31
CA ILE A 437 -6.81 -0.62 -1.32
C ILE A 437 -6.33 -1.12 -2.69
N PRO A 438 -7.17 -1.22 -3.73
CA PRO A 438 -6.69 -1.47 -5.09
C PRO A 438 -5.79 -0.33 -5.57
N ASP A 439 -4.61 -0.64 -6.11
CA ASP A 439 -3.78 0.37 -6.80
C ASP A 439 -4.39 0.76 -8.16
N ASP A 440 -5.13 -0.18 -8.77
CA ASP A 440 -5.88 0.01 -10.02
C ASP A 440 -7.38 0.28 -9.73
N PRO A 441 -7.95 1.41 -10.18
CA PRO A 441 -9.36 1.74 -9.97
C PRO A 441 -10.36 0.82 -10.70
N GLU A 442 -9.93 -0.01 -11.67
CA GLU A 442 -10.77 -1.06 -12.27
C GLU A 442 -11.08 -2.22 -11.30
N PHE A 443 -10.63 -2.17 -10.05
CA PHE A 443 -10.85 -3.21 -9.05
C PHE A 443 -11.42 -2.67 -7.72
N THR A 444 -12.03 -3.57 -6.96
CA THR A 444 -12.48 -3.39 -5.57
C THR A 444 -11.99 -4.54 -4.71
N VAL A 445 -11.80 -4.29 -3.40
CA VAL A 445 -11.56 -5.36 -2.42
C VAL A 445 -12.89 -5.78 -1.81
N THR A 446 -13.13 -7.09 -1.77
CA THR A 446 -14.31 -7.74 -1.20
C THR A 446 -13.89 -8.90 -0.30
N LEU A 447 -14.84 -9.50 0.42
CA LEU A 447 -14.62 -10.67 1.28
C LEU A 447 -15.22 -11.93 0.63
N GLU A 448 -14.42 -12.95 0.37
CA GLU A 448 -14.87 -14.25 -0.12
C GLU A 448 -14.28 -15.38 0.73
N SER A 449 -15.13 -16.29 1.21
CA SER A 449 -14.72 -17.44 2.04
C SER A 449 -13.92 -17.09 3.31
N GLY A 450 -14.00 -15.85 3.79
CA GLY A 450 -13.23 -15.34 4.94
C GLY A 450 -11.94 -14.60 4.56
N GLU A 451 -11.58 -14.55 3.28
CA GLU A 451 -10.34 -13.95 2.80
C GLU A 451 -10.62 -12.73 1.89
N ALA A 452 -9.69 -11.77 1.88
CA ALA A 452 -9.73 -10.62 0.98
C ALA A 452 -9.57 -11.06 -0.48
N LYS A 453 -10.49 -10.60 -1.32
CA LYS A 453 -10.58 -10.88 -2.76
C LYS A 453 -10.56 -9.58 -3.54
N LEU A 454 -9.67 -9.50 -4.53
CA LEU A 454 -9.67 -8.43 -5.51
C LEU A 454 -10.63 -8.81 -6.64
N VAL A 455 -11.63 -7.98 -6.91
CA VAL A 455 -12.65 -8.22 -7.94
C VAL A 455 -12.63 -7.04 -8.89
N SER A 456 -12.68 -7.28 -10.21
CA SER A 456 -12.81 -6.16 -11.13
C SER A 456 -14.18 -5.51 -10.93
N SER A 457 -14.19 -4.19 -10.80
CA SER A 457 -15.38 -3.33 -10.68
C SER A 457 -16.37 -3.48 -11.84
N LEU A 458 -15.99 -4.18 -12.91
CA LEU A 458 -16.69 -4.25 -14.20
C LEU A 458 -17.06 -5.68 -14.64
N SER A 459 -16.88 -6.73 -13.83
CA SER A 459 -17.25 -8.10 -14.23
C SER A 459 -18.76 -8.36 -14.11
N TYR A 460 -19.47 -8.27 -15.23
CA TYR A 460 -20.93 -8.46 -15.29
C TYR A 460 -21.34 -9.84 -15.81
N GLU A 461 -22.30 -10.50 -15.15
CA GLU A 461 -22.87 -11.76 -15.63
C GLU A 461 -23.77 -11.54 -16.86
N TYR A 462 -23.55 -12.36 -17.90
CA TYR A 462 -24.40 -12.40 -19.09
C TYR A 462 -24.57 -13.84 -19.61
N THR A 463 -25.58 -14.07 -20.44
CA THR A 463 -25.77 -15.36 -21.14
C THR A 463 -26.24 -15.13 -22.58
N VAL A 464 -25.49 -15.63 -23.57
CA VAL A 464 -25.88 -15.54 -24.98
C VAL A 464 -27.08 -16.45 -25.26
N THR A 465 -28.15 -15.88 -25.83
CA THR A 465 -29.39 -16.58 -26.17
C THR A 465 -29.55 -16.83 -27.67
N ALA A 466 -28.99 -15.96 -28.53
CA ALA A 466 -28.97 -16.15 -29.99
C ALA A 466 -27.79 -15.41 -30.65
N GLU A 467 -27.30 -15.92 -31.79
CA GLU A 467 -26.34 -15.22 -32.67
C GLU A 467 -26.78 -15.29 -34.14
N LYS A 468 -26.57 -14.20 -34.89
CA LYS A 468 -26.84 -14.12 -36.33
C LYS A 468 -25.90 -13.14 -37.03
N THR A 469 -25.26 -13.56 -38.13
CA THR A 469 -24.38 -12.70 -38.93
C THR A 469 -25.09 -12.16 -40.19
N TYR A 470 -25.06 -10.84 -40.36
CA TYR A 470 -25.51 -10.13 -41.56
C TYR A 470 -24.33 -9.85 -42.48
N ALA A 471 -24.36 -10.38 -43.71
CA ALA A 471 -23.27 -10.26 -44.67
C ALA A 471 -23.00 -8.81 -45.14
N ASN A 472 -24.00 -7.93 -45.07
CA ASN A 472 -23.93 -6.53 -45.47
C ASN A 472 -25.14 -5.74 -44.93
N GLN A 473 -25.08 -4.41 -45.04
CA GLN A 473 -26.14 -3.47 -44.61
C GLN A 473 -27.50 -3.78 -45.23
N GLN A 474 -27.55 -4.15 -46.52
CA GLN A 474 -28.80 -4.41 -47.24
C GLN A 474 -29.52 -5.63 -46.67
N ALA A 475 -28.80 -6.71 -46.35
CA ALA A 475 -29.38 -7.90 -45.72
C ALA A 475 -29.98 -7.62 -44.34
N LEU A 476 -29.41 -6.69 -43.56
CA LEU A 476 -30.02 -6.26 -42.29
C LEU A 476 -31.27 -5.41 -42.55
N LEU A 477 -31.18 -4.42 -43.44
CA LEU A 477 -32.27 -3.48 -43.73
C LEU A 477 -33.49 -4.17 -44.34
N GLU A 478 -33.30 -5.17 -45.21
CA GLU A 478 -34.38 -5.97 -45.80
C GLU A 478 -35.19 -6.75 -44.75
N GLU A 479 -34.59 -7.08 -43.59
CA GLU A 479 -35.25 -7.82 -42.52
C GLU A 479 -35.99 -6.93 -41.51
N THR A 480 -35.68 -5.62 -41.46
CA THR A 480 -36.38 -4.67 -40.57
C THR A 480 -37.88 -4.52 -40.87
N GLY A 481 -38.29 -4.83 -42.10
CA GLY A 481 -39.68 -4.68 -42.56
C GLY A 481 -40.15 -3.25 -42.80
N TYR A 482 -39.31 -2.22 -42.61
CA TYR A 482 -39.68 -0.83 -42.90
C TYR A 482 -39.82 -0.57 -44.40
N ASP A 483 -40.83 0.22 -44.80
CA ASP A 483 -40.89 0.77 -46.16
C ASP A 483 -39.87 1.90 -46.33
N LEU A 484 -38.65 1.51 -46.68
CA LEU A 484 -37.55 2.44 -46.96
C LEU A 484 -37.67 3.14 -48.33
N SER A 485 -38.83 3.06 -49.02
CA SER A 485 -39.05 3.70 -50.33
C SER A 485 -38.75 5.21 -50.33
N ALA A 486 -39.17 5.92 -49.30
CA ALA A 486 -38.89 7.34 -49.09
C ALA A 486 -37.41 7.64 -48.82
N ALA A 487 -36.66 6.69 -48.25
CA ALA A 487 -35.25 6.83 -47.90
C ALA A 487 -34.27 6.42 -49.01
N LYS A 488 -34.75 5.87 -50.15
CA LYS A 488 -33.90 5.30 -51.24
C LYS A 488 -32.83 6.25 -51.80
N THR A 489 -33.08 7.57 -51.80
CA THR A 489 -32.12 8.59 -52.26
C THR A 489 -31.07 8.96 -51.20
N ILE A 490 -31.32 8.67 -49.93
CA ILE A 490 -30.52 9.09 -48.77
C ILE A 490 -29.74 7.90 -48.17
N LEU A 491 -30.29 6.69 -48.26
CA LEU A 491 -29.68 5.43 -47.81
C LEU A 491 -28.18 5.27 -48.20
N PRO A 492 -27.73 5.58 -49.44
CA PRO A 492 -26.32 5.47 -49.81
C PRO A 492 -25.39 6.46 -49.08
N THR A 493 -25.94 7.58 -48.59
CA THR A 493 -25.22 8.63 -47.85
C THR A 493 -25.13 8.29 -46.36
N LEU A 494 -26.23 7.77 -45.80
CA LEU A 494 -26.26 7.23 -44.42
C LEU A 494 -25.32 6.03 -44.28
N PHE A 495 -25.45 5.09 -45.21
CA PHE A 495 -24.77 3.79 -45.22
C PHE A 495 -23.96 3.65 -46.51
N PRO A 496 -22.73 4.20 -46.56
CA PRO A 496 -21.83 3.93 -47.67
C PRO A 496 -21.58 2.42 -47.74
N LYS A 497 -21.72 1.83 -48.93
CA LYS A 497 -21.63 0.38 -49.16
C LYS A 497 -20.34 -0.19 -48.55
N ARG A 498 -20.47 -0.91 -47.45
CA ARG A 498 -19.39 -1.63 -46.77
C ARG A 498 -19.76 -3.11 -46.68
N ASN A 499 -18.83 -3.97 -47.10
CA ASN A 499 -19.02 -5.42 -47.16
C ASN A 499 -18.45 -6.17 -45.93
N THR A 500 -18.04 -5.44 -44.89
CA THR A 500 -17.70 -6.06 -43.59
C THR A 500 -18.96 -6.68 -43.01
N PRO A 501 -19.02 -7.97 -42.68
CA PRO A 501 -20.21 -8.54 -42.04
C PRO A 501 -20.34 -8.01 -40.60
N VAL A 502 -21.57 -8.05 -40.08
CA VAL A 502 -21.89 -7.65 -38.70
C VAL A 502 -22.62 -8.79 -38.02
N ARG A 503 -22.18 -9.14 -36.82
CA ARG A 503 -22.84 -10.13 -35.97
C ARG A 503 -23.79 -9.44 -35.00
N ALA A 504 -25.04 -9.89 -34.96
CA ALA A 504 -25.99 -9.56 -33.92
C ALA A 504 -26.01 -10.70 -32.89
N ILE A 505 -25.91 -10.37 -31.61
CA ILE A 505 -25.87 -11.31 -30.49
C ILE A 505 -26.93 -10.88 -29.47
N SER A 506 -27.92 -11.73 -29.22
CA SER A 506 -28.89 -11.56 -28.14
C SER A 506 -28.33 -12.17 -26.86
N TYR A 507 -28.49 -11.49 -25.74
CA TYR A 507 -28.04 -11.97 -24.44
C TYR A 507 -29.00 -11.55 -23.32
N THR A 508 -29.04 -12.34 -22.25
CA THR A 508 -29.61 -11.93 -20.96
C THR A 508 -28.52 -11.42 -20.02
N TYR A 509 -28.91 -10.57 -19.07
CA TYR A 509 -28.05 -9.96 -18.06
C TYR A 509 -28.84 -9.72 -16.76
N LYS A 510 -28.13 -9.60 -15.63
CA LYS A 510 -28.74 -9.27 -14.33
C LYS A 510 -28.93 -7.76 -14.19
N SER A 511 -30.07 -7.35 -13.66
CA SER A 511 -30.41 -5.97 -13.32
C SER A 511 -31.53 -5.97 -12.25
N VAL A 512 -32.33 -4.90 -12.16
CA VAL A 512 -33.45 -4.78 -11.22
C VAL A 512 -34.80 -4.51 -11.91
N ASP A 513 -35.89 -4.84 -11.22
CA ASP A 513 -37.23 -4.36 -11.53
C ASP A 513 -37.48 -2.94 -10.95
N PRO A 514 -38.58 -2.25 -11.32
CA PRO A 514 -38.85 -0.88 -10.87
C PRO A 514 -39.08 -0.71 -9.35
N GLN A 515 -39.04 -1.78 -8.57
CA GLN A 515 -39.05 -1.75 -7.11
C GLN A 515 -37.67 -2.09 -6.49
N GLY A 516 -36.63 -2.25 -7.31
CA GLY A 516 -35.26 -2.57 -6.90
C GLY A 516 -34.99 -4.05 -6.64
N ASN A 517 -35.92 -4.96 -6.96
CA ASN A 517 -35.70 -6.39 -6.77
C ASN A 517 -34.88 -6.97 -7.95
N PRO A 518 -34.02 -7.98 -7.74
CA PRO A 518 -33.27 -8.61 -8.82
C PRO A 518 -34.16 -9.16 -9.95
N ALA A 519 -33.81 -8.82 -11.19
CA ALA A 519 -34.48 -9.27 -12.40
C ALA A 519 -33.44 -9.71 -13.46
N GLU A 520 -33.86 -10.59 -14.37
CA GLU A 520 -33.07 -10.95 -15.56
C GLU A 520 -33.71 -10.32 -16.79
N LEU A 521 -32.97 -9.44 -17.44
CA LEU A 521 -33.41 -8.68 -18.61
C LEU A 521 -32.63 -9.14 -19.85
N SER A 522 -33.01 -8.66 -21.03
CA SER A 522 -32.36 -9.01 -22.29
C SER A 522 -32.04 -7.80 -23.16
N ALA A 523 -31.01 -7.99 -23.98
CA ALA A 523 -30.46 -6.97 -24.88
C ALA A 523 -29.88 -7.63 -26.14
N LEU A 524 -29.67 -6.80 -27.16
CA LEU A 524 -29.03 -7.16 -28.42
C LEU A 524 -27.77 -6.31 -28.62
N ILE A 525 -26.64 -6.93 -28.98
CA ILE A 525 -25.44 -6.21 -29.44
C ILE A 525 -25.13 -6.52 -30.90
N TYR A 526 -24.89 -5.48 -31.70
CA TYR A 526 -24.33 -5.60 -33.06
C TYR A 526 -22.83 -5.31 -33.03
N ILE A 527 -22.02 -6.23 -33.55
CA ILE A 527 -20.54 -6.17 -33.54
C ILE A 527 -20.04 -6.38 -34.98
N PRO A 528 -19.17 -5.50 -35.54
CA PRO A 528 -18.46 -5.78 -36.79
C PRO A 528 -17.61 -7.04 -36.68
N GLU A 529 -17.69 -7.98 -37.63
CA GLU A 529 -16.84 -9.19 -37.59
C GLU A 529 -15.35 -8.84 -37.60
N SER A 530 -14.95 -7.70 -38.18
CA SER A 530 -13.56 -7.22 -38.16
C SER A 530 -13.02 -6.91 -36.76
N ALA A 531 -13.89 -6.69 -35.77
CA ALA A 531 -13.50 -6.56 -34.38
C ALA A 531 -13.40 -7.93 -33.69
N LEU A 532 -14.29 -8.87 -34.04
CA LEU A 532 -14.29 -10.25 -33.52
C LEU A 532 -13.13 -11.10 -34.05
N ASP A 533 -12.64 -10.82 -35.26
CA ASP A 533 -11.47 -11.50 -35.85
C ASP A 533 -10.13 -10.76 -35.61
N GLY A 534 -10.16 -9.63 -34.88
CA GLY A 534 -8.99 -8.80 -34.57
C GLY A 534 -8.39 -8.05 -35.75
N SER A 535 -8.98 -8.09 -36.95
CA SER A 535 -8.46 -7.38 -38.13
C SER A 535 -8.60 -5.85 -38.03
N LYS A 536 -9.51 -5.36 -37.18
CA LYS A 536 -9.71 -3.94 -36.91
C LYS A 536 -10.44 -3.68 -35.58
N ALA A 537 -9.77 -3.00 -34.65
CA ALA A 537 -10.36 -2.50 -33.40
C ALA A 537 -11.61 -1.62 -33.62
N LEU A 538 -12.49 -1.57 -32.62
CA LEU A 538 -13.70 -0.74 -32.63
C LEU A 538 -13.35 0.76 -32.59
N THR A 539 -14.17 1.58 -33.24
CA THR A 539 -14.10 3.05 -33.16
C THR A 539 -14.70 3.57 -31.85
N GLY A 540 -15.63 2.81 -31.27
CA GLY A 540 -16.40 3.15 -30.08
C GLY A 540 -17.53 2.16 -29.83
N ILE A 541 -18.24 2.33 -28.72
CA ILE A 541 -19.49 1.65 -28.39
C ILE A 541 -20.62 2.69 -28.39
N SER A 542 -21.82 2.29 -28.80
CA SER A 542 -23.04 3.08 -28.58
C SER A 542 -24.07 2.28 -27.80
N LEU A 543 -24.49 2.83 -26.66
CA LEU A 543 -25.72 2.44 -25.99
C LEU A 543 -26.88 3.13 -26.71
N THR A 544 -27.60 2.36 -27.53
CA THR A 544 -28.66 2.82 -28.41
C THR A 544 -30.03 2.43 -27.84
N SER A 545 -30.75 3.46 -27.40
CA SER A 545 -32.07 3.40 -26.81
C SER A 545 -33.16 3.48 -27.89
N HIS A 546 -34.06 2.49 -27.92
CA HIS A 546 -35.10 2.39 -28.94
C HIS A 546 -36.31 3.30 -28.64
N GLY A 547 -37.04 3.67 -29.70
CA GLY A 547 -38.29 4.45 -29.59
C GLY A 547 -39.45 3.66 -28.99
N THR A 548 -40.62 4.31 -28.87
CA THR A 548 -41.81 3.70 -28.26
C THR A 548 -42.22 2.40 -28.95
N MET A 549 -42.28 1.31 -28.18
CA MET A 549 -42.81 0.02 -28.58
C MET A 549 -43.98 -0.33 -27.67
N ALA A 550 -44.96 -1.07 -28.21
CA ALA A 550 -46.12 -1.55 -27.44
C ALA A 550 -46.29 -3.08 -27.57
N SER A 551 -45.90 -3.67 -28.71
CA SER A 551 -45.92 -5.12 -28.86
C SER A 551 -44.57 -5.72 -28.44
N ALA A 552 -44.60 -6.82 -27.70
CA ALA A 552 -43.39 -7.55 -27.31
C ALA A 552 -42.63 -8.15 -28.51
N ALA A 553 -43.27 -8.26 -29.67
CA ALA A 553 -42.62 -8.65 -30.93
C ALA A 553 -41.80 -7.52 -31.58
N GLU A 554 -41.84 -6.29 -31.05
CA GLU A 554 -41.13 -5.14 -31.61
C GLU A 554 -39.72 -4.93 -31.03
N CYS A 555 -39.41 -5.52 -29.87
CA CYS A 555 -38.18 -5.23 -29.10
C CYS A 555 -36.90 -5.75 -29.80
N PRO A 556 -35.73 -5.15 -29.52
CA PRO A 556 -34.45 -5.50 -30.15
C PRO A 556 -34.14 -7.00 -30.27
N THR A 557 -34.37 -7.81 -29.24
CA THR A 557 -34.09 -9.26 -29.31
C THR A 557 -35.08 -10.06 -30.14
N MET A 558 -36.27 -9.50 -30.43
CA MET A 558 -37.34 -10.15 -31.19
C MET A 558 -37.42 -9.67 -32.65
N ARG A 559 -37.00 -8.43 -32.93
CA ARG A 559 -37.01 -7.84 -34.29
C ARG A 559 -35.76 -7.02 -34.56
N VAL A 560 -35.24 -7.13 -35.79
CA VAL A 560 -34.12 -6.33 -36.30
C VAL A 560 -34.46 -4.83 -36.28
N GLN A 561 -33.60 -4.05 -35.63
CA GLN A 561 -33.76 -2.60 -35.48
C GLN A 561 -32.93 -1.86 -36.54
N PHE A 562 -33.44 -0.74 -37.03
CA PHE A 562 -32.79 0.05 -38.08
C PHE A 562 -31.42 0.61 -37.63
N GLU A 563 -31.32 1.00 -36.36
CA GLU A 563 -30.14 1.54 -35.72
C GLU A 563 -28.96 0.55 -35.69
N GLY A 564 -29.21 -0.76 -35.78
CA GLY A 564 -28.17 -1.78 -35.93
C GLY A 564 -27.29 -1.56 -37.18
N ALA A 565 -27.80 -0.86 -38.20
CA ALA A 565 -27.03 -0.47 -39.37
C ALA A 565 -25.87 0.52 -39.05
N LEU A 566 -25.88 1.17 -37.88
CA LEU A 566 -24.78 2.02 -37.40
C LEU A 566 -23.50 1.22 -37.12
N ALA A 567 -23.58 -0.10 -36.89
CA ALA A 567 -22.42 -0.97 -36.68
C ALA A 567 -21.40 -0.89 -37.84
N TRP A 568 -21.85 -0.64 -39.08
CA TRP A 568 -20.96 -0.44 -40.23
C TRP A 568 -20.12 0.84 -40.19
N ARG A 569 -20.35 1.75 -39.23
CA ARG A 569 -19.40 2.82 -38.87
C ARG A 569 -18.23 2.33 -38.02
N ASN A 570 -18.15 1.02 -37.78
CA ASN A 570 -17.14 0.33 -36.95
C ASN A 570 -17.34 0.61 -35.45
N TYR A 571 -18.59 0.69 -35.02
CA TYR A 571 -18.98 0.78 -33.60
C TYR A 571 -19.67 -0.53 -33.20
N ALA A 572 -19.59 -0.90 -31.92
CA ALA A 572 -20.53 -1.87 -31.36
C ALA A 572 -21.82 -1.14 -30.94
N ILE A 573 -22.99 -1.68 -31.29
CA ILE A 573 -24.30 -1.06 -31.00
C ILE A 573 -25.03 -1.94 -30.00
N VAL A 574 -25.17 -1.47 -28.76
CA VAL A 574 -25.87 -2.15 -27.66
C VAL A 574 -27.30 -1.63 -27.56
N MET A 575 -28.28 -2.51 -27.58
CA MET A 575 -29.71 -2.19 -27.59
C MET A 575 -30.46 -3.03 -26.54
N PRO A 576 -30.70 -2.49 -25.33
CA PRO A 576 -31.53 -3.15 -24.32
C PRO A 576 -33.00 -3.23 -24.77
N ASP A 577 -33.70 -4.30 -24.37
CA ASP A 577 -35.15 -4.43 -24.61
C ASP A 577 -36.00 -3.58 -23.66
N TYR A 578 -35.44 -3.16 -22.51
CA TYR A 578 -36.12 -2.58 -21.35
C TYR A 578 -37.00 -3.55 -20.53
N TYR A 579 -37.31 -3.17 -19.29
CA TYR A 579 -38.20 -3.91 -18.42
C TYR A 579 -39.64 -3.94 -18.96
N GLY A 580 -40.21 -5.15 -18.97
CA GLY A 580 -41.50 -5.48 -19.58
C GLY A 580 -41.39 -5.98 -21.03
N PHE A 581 -40.18 -6.19 -21.55
CA PHE A 581 -39.93 -6.78 -22.86
C PHE A 581 -38.87 -7.89 -22.80
N GLY A 582 -38.70 -8.60 -23.92
CA GLY A 582 -37.76 -9.71 -24.07
C GLY A 582 -37.91 -10.75 -22.95
N ALA A 583 -36.85 -10.97 -22.15
CA ALA A 583 -36.85 -11.86 -21.00
C ALA A 583 -37.89 -11.53 -19.91
N THR A 584 -38.43 -10.32 -19.89
CA THR A 584 -39.47 -9.84 -18.95
C THR A 584 -40.80 -9.53 -19.62
N ALA A 585 -41.07 -10.07 -20.82
CA ALA A 585 -42.28 -9.79 -21.59
C ALA A 585 -43.61 -10.22 -20.90
N ASP A 586 -43.56 -11.03 -19.85
CA ASP A 586 -44.71 -11.36 -18.99
C ASP A 586 -45.09 -10.22 -18.02
N ARG A 587 -44.20 -9.24 -17.81
CA ARG A 587 -44.36 -8.15 -16.84
C ARG A 587 -44.87 -6.84 -17.45
N PRO A 588 -45.37 -5.88 -16.64
CA PRO A 588 -45.72 -4.54 -17.12
C PRO A 588 -44.50 -3.78 -17.68
N GLN A 589 -44.71 -2.95 -18.71
CA GLN A 589 -43.68 -2.12 -19.32
C GLN A 589 -43.39 -0.86 -18.51
N GLY A 590 -42.11 -0.56 -18.28
CA GLY A 590 -41.64 0.73 -17.73
C GLY A 590 -41.63 1.86 -18.75
N TYR A 591 -42.77 2.16 -19.39
CA TYR A 591 -42.85 3.25 -20.37
C TYR A 591 -42.58 4.61 -19.70
N LEU A 592 -41.56 5.32 -20.20
CA LEU A 592 -41.04 6.59 -19.66
C LEU A 592 -40.55 6.55 -18.20
N ASP A 593 -40.28 5.38 -17.60
CA ASP A 593 -39.67 5.28 -16.27
C ASP A 593 -38.16 5.56 -16.36
N ALA A 594 -37.78 6.84 -16.23
CA ALA A 594 -36.41 7.34 -16.48
C ALA A 594 -35.33 6.57 -15.70
N GLU A 595 -35.52 6.43 -14.40
CA GLU A 595 -34.55 5.90 -13.45
C GLU A 595 -34.30 4.40 -13.68
N ASN A 596 -35.38 3.61 -13.68
CA ASN A 596 -35.27 2.17 -13.87
C ASN A 596 -34.77 1.82 -15.29
N THR A 597 -35.25 2.53 -16.31
CA THR A 597 -34.82 2.28 -17.69
C THR A 597 -33.35 2.63 -17.89
N ALA A 598 -32.84 3.68 -17.25
CA ALA A 598 -31.43 4.03 -17.31
C ALA A 598 -30.55 2.99 -16.60
N HIS A 599 -30.90 2.58 -15.37
CA HIS A 599 -30.23 1.51 -14.64
C HIS A 599 -30.14 0.23 -15.49
N ASN A 600 -31.29 -0.24 -15.99
CA ASN A 600 -31.36 -1.43 -16.86
C ASN A 600 -30.53 -1.29 -18.14
N SER A 601 -30.40 -0.09 -18.70
CA SER A 601 -29.63 0.17 -19.93
C SER A 601 -28.13 0.21 -19.68
N ILE A 602 -27.71 0.69 -18.50
CA ILE A 602 -26.32 0.71 -18.08
C ILE A 602 -25.82 -0.69 -17.72
N ASP A 603 -26.62 -1.50 -17.03
CA ASP A 603 -26.30 -2.92 -16.81
C ASP A 603 -26.20 -3.70 -18.14
N ALA A 604 -27.07 -3.40 -19.11
CA ALA A 604 -26.99 -3.99 -20.45
C ALA A 604 -25.67 -3.65 -21.15
N TYR A 605 -25.20 -2.40 -21.00
CA TYR A 605 -23.91 -1.94 -21.53
C TYR A 605 -22.73 -2.63 -20.85
N LEU A 606 -22.75 -2.74 -19.52
CA LEU A 606 -21.67 -3.40 -18.75
C LEU A 606 -21.58 -4.90 -19.07
N ALA A 607 -22.73 -5.59 -19.18
CA ALA A 607 -22.81 -6.96 -19.68
C ALA A 607 -22.31 -7.10 -21.14
N ALA A 608 -22.59 -6.13 -22.01
CA ALA A 608 -22.02 -6.08 -23.36
C ALA A 608 -20.50 -5.87 -23.38
N VAL A 609 -19.96 -5.05 -22.46
CA VAL A 609 -18.51 -4.86 -22.30
C VAL A 609 -17.86 -6.16 -21.86
N GLN A 610 -18.45 -6.90 -20.91
CA GLN A 610 -17.93 -8.22 -20.53
C GLN A 610 -18.00 -9.21 -21.70
N LEU A 611 -19.10 -9.23 -22.47
CA LEU A 611 -19.24 -10.06 -23.67
C LEU A 611 -18.16 -9.76 -24.72
N LEU A 612 -17.83 -8.48 -24.93
CA LEU A 612 -16.75 -8.07 -25.83
C LEU A 612 -15.37 -8.52 -25.30
N LYS A 613 -15.08 -8.33 -23.99
CA LYS A 613 -13.85 -8.82 -23.34
C LYS A 613 -13.68 -10.33 -23.50
N ASP A 614 -14.73 -11.12 -23.23
CA ASP A 614 -14.76 -12.58 -23.36
C ASP A 614 -14.60 -13.07 -24.82
N ARG A 615 -14.93 -12.21 -25.80
CA ARG A 615 -14.69 -12.46 -27.23
C ARG A 615 -13.31 -11.95 -27.70
N ASN A 616 -12.44 -11.51 -26.80
CA ASN A 616 -11.13 -10.90 -27.07
C ASN A 616 -11.22 -9.62 -27.94
N VAL A 617 -12.32 -8.87 -27.83
CA VAL A 617 -12.48 -7.58 -28.49
C VAL A 617 -11.97 -6.48 -27.57
N GLU A 618 -11.01 -5.69 -28.05
CA GLU A 618 -10.50 -4.50 -27.37
C GLU A 618 -11.64 -3.48 -27.13
N ILE A 619 -11.77 -3.02 -25.89
CA ILE A 619 -12.82 -2.07 -25.49
C ILE A 619 -12.33 -0.65 -25.81
N PRO A 620 -13.00 0.12 -26.67
CA PRO A 620 -12.57 1.47 -27.02
C PRO A 620 -13.01 2.48 -25.96
N ASP A 621 -12.17 3.49 -25.70
CA ASP A 621 -12.47 4.62 -24.78
C ASP A 621 -13.75 5.38 -25.13
N ARG A 622 -14.21 5.28 -26.39
CA ARG A 622 -15.31 6.09 -26.92
C ARG A 622 -16.66 5.46 -26.67
N LEU A 623 -17.51 6.14 -25.90
CA LEU A 623 -18.87 5.70 -25.60
C LEU A 623 -19.91 6.77 -25.91
N TYR A 624 -20.95 6.39 -26.67
CA TYR A 624 -22.08 7.25 -27.04
C TYR A 624 -23.41 6.74 -26.45
N SER A 625 -24.26 7.66 -26.00
CA SER A 625 -25.69 7.39 -25.73
C SER A 625 -26.51 7.95 -26.88
N PHE A 626 -27.44 7.18 -27.46
CA PHE A 626 -28.16 7.55 -28.68
C PHE A 626 -29.62 7.09 -28.64
N GLY A 627 -30.57 7.92 -29.09
CA GLY A 627 -31.95 7.46 -29.31
C GLY A 627 -32.91 8.53 -29.83
N TYR A 628 -34.09 8.08 -30.27
CA TYR A 628 -35.16 8.92 -30.80
C TYR A 628 -36.50 8.65 -30.11
N SER A 629 -37.38 9.65 -29.98
CA SER A 629 -38.67 9.55 -29.27
C SER A 629 -38.44 9.18 -27.79
N GLN A 630 -39.14 8.18 -27.25
CA GLN A 630 -38.82 7.55 -25.94
C GLN A 630 -37.32 7.21 -25.83
N GLY A 631 -36.70 6.75 -26.91
CA GLY A 631 -35.28 6.39 -26.92
C GLY A 631 -34.36 7.57 -26.69
N GLY A 632 -34.73 8.78 -27.13
CA GLY A 632 -33.94 9.99 -26.89
C GLY A 632 -34.14 10.57 -25.49
N PHE A 633 -35.31 10.35 -24.90
CA PHE A 633 -35.53 10.55 -23.46
C PHE A 633 -34.66 9.58 -22.64
N ASN A 634 -34.68 8.28 -22.96
CA ASN A 634 -33.82 7.27 -22.32
C ASN A 634 -32.33 7.56 -22.53
N ALA A 635 -31.92 8.06 -23.70
CA ALA A 635 -30.52 8.43 -23.96
C ALA A 635 -30.02 9.55 -23.04
N MET A 636 -30.89 10.51 -22.70
CA MET A 636 -30.62 11.54 -21.69
C MET A 636 -30.71 10.99 -20.26
N ALA A 637 -31.65 10.07 -19.98
CA ALA A 637 -31.76 9.41 -18.68
C ALA A 637 -30.49 8.58 -18.34
N ASN A 638 -29.90 7.90 -19.33
CA ASN A 638 -28.60 7.23 -19.21
C ASN A 638 -27.50 8.20 -18.77
N LEU A 639 -27.49 9.44 -19.30
CA LEU A 639 -26.52 10.47 -18.91
C LEU A 639 -26.74 10.91 -17.46
N LYS A 640 -28.00 11.16 -17.08
CA LYS A 640 -28.37 11.50 -15.70
C LYS A 640 -27.88 10.42 -14.73
N TYR A 641 -28.18 9.16 -15.04
CA TYR A 641 -27.83 8.01 -14.19
C TYR A 641 -26.32 7.89 -13.96
N VAL A 642 -25.47 7.89 -15.02
CA VAL A 642 -24.01 7.79 -14.81
C VAL A 642 -23.40 9.05 -14.15
N THR A 643 -24.11 10.18 -14.16
CA THR A 643 -23.71 11.39 -13.44
C THR A 643 -24.01 11.29 -11.94
N GLU A 644 -25.10 10.61 -11.58
CA GLU A 644 -25.50 10.34 -10.19
C GLU A 644 -24.77 9.12 -9.60
N HIS A 645 -24.22 8.25 -10.46
CA HIS A 645 -23.47 7.03 -10.13
C HIS A 645 -22.01 7.06 -10.63
N PRO A 646 -21.17 8.01 -10.16
CA PRO A 646 -19.77 8.14 -10.60
C PRO A 646 -18.90 6.92 -10.24
N GLU A 647 -19.31 6.10 -9.26
CA GLU A 647 -18.64 4.86 -8.87
C GLU A 647 -18.58 3.81 -10.00
N LEU A 648 -19.44 3.94 -11.02
CA LEU A 648 -19.45 3.04 -12.17
C LEU A 648 -18.31 3.33 -13.17
N GLY A 649 -17.63 4.48 -13.07
CA GLY A 649 -16.56 4.88 -13.98
C GLY A 649 -16.99 5.15 -15.44
N ILE A 650 -18.29 5.16 -15.73
CA ILE A 650 -18.83 5.29 -17.09
C ILE A 650 -18.87 6.75 -17.53
N ARG A 651 -18.39 7.02 -18.75
CA ARG A 651 -18.30 8.35 -19.34
C ARG A 651 -18.83 8.37 -20.77
N PHE A 652 -19.85 9.20 -21.04
CA PHE A 652 -20.34 9.42 -22.42
C PHE A 652 -19.61 10.59 -23.08
N ASP A 653 -18.94 10.38 -24.21
CA ASP A 653 -18.38 11.49 -25.01
C ASP A 653 -19.48 12.33 -25.67
N LYS A 654 -20.57 11.67 -26.07
CA LYS A 654 -21.71 12.27 -26.76
C LYS A 654 -23.01 11.61 -26.34
N VAL A 655 -24.03 12.43 -26.19
CA VAL A 655 -25.41 12.03 -25.93
C VAL A 655 -26.30 12.65 -27.00
N MET A 656 -27.00 11.82 -27.75
CA MET A 656 -27.72 12.21 -28.97
C MET A 656 -29.21 11.87 -28.84
N CYS A 657 -30.03 12.90 -28.71
CA CYS A 657 -31.45 12.78 -28.39
C CYS A 657 -32.30 13.43 -29.48
N GLY A 658 -33.15 12.66 -30.15
CA GLY A 658 -34.08 13.17 -31.17
C GLY A 658 -35.55 13.10 -30.75
N GLY A 659 -36.32 14.16 -31.04
CA GLY A 659 -37.79 14.20 -30.87
C GLY A 659 -38.26 13.77 -29.48
N SER A 660 -37.58 14.19 -28.42
CA SER A 660 -37.62 13.51 -27.11
C SER A 660 -38.53 14.21 -26.09
N PRO A 661 -39.40 13.48 -25.36
CA PRO A 661 -40.27 14.03 -24.32
C PRO A 661 -39.50 14.24 -23.00
N PHE A 662 -38.53 15.15 -22.97
CA PHE A 662 -37.69 15.41 -21.78
C PHE A 662 -38.49 15.85 -20.55
N ASP A 663 -39.63 16.50 -20.76
CA ASP A 663 -40.52 16.99 -19.73
C ASP A 663 -41.85 16.23 -19.83
N VAL A 664 -41.96 15.19 -19.00
CA VAL A 664 -43.08 14.24 -19.00
C VAL A 664 -44.34 14.89 -18.43
N GLU A 665 -44.22 15.80 -17.45
CA GLU A 665 -45.33 16.62 -16.96
C GLU A 665 -45.85 17.58 -18.04
N LEU A 666 -44.98 18.32 -18.73
CA LEU A 666 -45.36 19.17 -19.86
C LEU A 666 -46.07 18.37 -20.97
N THR A 667 -45.49 17.22 -21.32
CA THR A 667 -46.02 16.34 -22.37
C THR A 667 -47.38 15.77 -21.98
N TRP A 668 -47.55 15.34 -20.73
CA TRP A 668 -48.83 14.90 -20.18
C TRP A 668 -49.90 15.99 -20.33
N ASN A 669 -49.62 17.20 -19.87
CA ASN A 669 -50.58 18.31 -19.88
C ASN A 669 -51.07 18.62 -21.31
N LEU A 670 -50.15 18.74 -22.28
CA LEU A 670 -50.46 19.02 -23.68
C LEU A 670 -51.21 17.89 -24.40
N TYR A 671 -51.05 16.65 -23.95
CA TYR A 671 -51.82 15.51 -24.45
C TYR A 671 -53.23 15.45 -23.84
N THR A 672 -53.40 15.82 -22.57
CA THR A 672 -54.69 15.73 -21.87
C THR A 672 -55.60 16.94 -22.06
N ASP A 673 -55.04 18.14 -22.30
CA ASP A 673 -55.82 19.35 -22.59
C ASP A 673 -56.36 19.40 -24.04
N GLY A 674 -55.91 18.47 -24.89
CA GLY A 674 -56.31 18.33 -26.29
C GLY A 674 -55.72 19.38 -27.23
N THR A 675 -54.79 20.21 -26.77
CA THR A 675 -54.11 21.22 -27.60
C THR A 675 -53.09 20.60 -28.56
N PHE A 676 -52.55 19.43 -28.23
CA PHE A 676 -51.65 18.67 -29.07
C PHE A 676 -52.28 17.34 -29.50
N ARG A 677 -52.44 17.13 -30.82
CA ARG A 677 -52.90 15.83 -31.36
C ARG A 677 -51.77 14.81 -31.26
N ASN A 678 -52.06 13.61 -30.78
CA ASN A 678 -51.10 12.51 -30.65
C ASN A 678 -51.75 11.16 -31.01
N SER A 679 -50.98 10.07 -30.91
CA SER A 679 -51.54 8.71 -30.94
C SER A 679 -52.26 8.42 -29.62
N LEU A 680 -53.53 7.98 -29.70
CA LEU A 680 -54.36 7.67 -28.53
C LEU A 680 -53.74 6.59 -27.62
N ALA A 681 -52.85 5.74 -28.14
CA ALA A 681 -52.15 4.72 -27.37
C ALA A 681 -51.19 5.26 -26.29
N PHE A 682 -50.60 6.44 -26.46
CA PHE A 682 -49.49 6.88 -25.59
C PHE A 682 -49.94 7.21 -24.17
N VAL A 683 -51.07 7.92 -23.99
CA VAL A 683 -51.53 8.30 -22.65
C VAL A 683 -51.97 7.08 -21.81
N PRO A 684 -52.74 6.11 -22.36
CA PRO A 684 -53.01 4.84 -21.69
C PRO A 684 -51.75 4.02 -21.37
N MET A 685 -50.75 3.98 -22.25
CA MET A 685 -49.47 3.30 -21.97
C MET A 685 -48.73 3.96 -20.79
N THR A 686 -48.63 5.29 -20.76
CA THR A 686 -48.04 6.02 -19.63
C THR A 686 -48.80 5.78 -18.33
N LEU A 687 -50.14 5.73 -18.37
CA LEU A 687 -50.97 5.44 -17.19
C LEU A 687 -50.79 4.01 -16.68
N VAL A 688 -50.75 3.01 -17.55
CA VAL A 688 -50.47 1.62 -17.15
C VAL A 688 -49.06 1.51 -16.57
N SER A 689 -48.05 2.09 -17.24
CA SER A 689 -46.67 2.15 -16.74
C SER A 689 -46.59 2.73 -15.33
N ILE A 690 -47.06 3.98 -15.14
CA ILE A 690 -46.99 4.68 -13.85
C ILE A 690 -47.73 3.91 -12.74
N ASN A 691 -48.91 3.37 -13.02
CA ASN A 691 -49.70 2.66 -12.01
C ASN A 691 -49.04 1.35 -11.56
N GLU A 692 -48.46 0.60 -12.51
CA GLU A 692 -47.85 -0.70 -12.27
C GLU A 692 -46.40 -0.58 -11.75
N THR A 693 -45.54 0.26 -12.34
CA THR A 693 -44.12 0.36 -11.93
C THR A 693 -43.93 1.12 -10.62
N LYS A 694 -44.78 2.10 -10.29
CA LYS A 694 -44.78 2.73 -8.96
C LYS A 694 -45.78 2.11 -7.99
N GLN A 695 -46.45 1.01 -8.37
CA GLN A 695 -47.43 0.28 -7.57
C GLN A 695 -48.45 1.22 -6.88
N LEU A 696 -48.97 2.20 -7.63
CA LEU A 696 -49.88 3.21 -7.09
C LEU A 696 -51.23 2.62 -6.69
N ASN A 697 -51.56 1.42 -7.19
CA ASN A 697 -52.80 0.69 -6.91
C ASN A 697 -54.07 1.53 -7.20
N ILE A 698 -54.00 2.44 -8.19
CA ILE A 698 -55.15 3.24 -8.61
C ILE A 698 -56.12 2.29 -9.35
N PRO A 699 -57.40 2.21 -8.92
CA PRO A 699 -58.40 1.43 -9.65
C PRO A 699 -58.56 1.97 -11.07
N TYR A 700 -58.53 1.09 -12.08
CA TYR A 700 -58.53 1.49 -13.48
C TYR A 700 -59.81 2.23 -13.92
N ASP A 701 -60.93 2.10 -13.19
CA ASP A 701 -62.14 2.91 -13.40
C ASP A 701 -61.98 4.39 -12.98
N ARG A 702 -60.87 4.74 -12.34
CA ARG A 702 -60.42 6.12 -12.06
C ARG A 702 -59.41 6.66 -13.07
N LEU A 703 -58.94 5.81 -13.98
CA LEU A 703 -58.01 6.16 -15.05
C LEU A 703 -58.71 6.19 -16.41
N PHE A 704 -59.46 5.13 -16.71
CA PHE A 704 -60.08 4.86 -18.01
C PHE A 704 -61.61 4.83 -17.93
N LYS A 705 -62.26 5.03 -19.08
CA LYS A 705 -63.70 4.80 -19.29
C LYS A 705 -63.96 4.17 -20.66
N GLY A 706 -65.21 3.82 -20.93
CA GLY A 706 -65.61 3.19 -22.19
C GLY A 706 -64.89 1.86 -22.44
N ASP A 707 -64.65 1.54 -23.71
CA ASP A 707 -64.08 0.25 -24.12
C ASP A 707 -62.63 0.05 -23.61
N LEU A 708 -61.86 1.12 -23.43
CA LEU A 708 -60.53 1.04 -22.81
C LEU A 708 -60.61 0.48 -21.38
N LEU A 709 -61.60 0.87 -20.58
CA LEU A 709 -61.78 0.31 -19.24
C LEU A 709 -62.11 -1.19 -19.28
N ALA A 710 -62.82 -1.65 -20.31
CA ALA A 710 -63.18 -3.07 -20.48
C ALA A 710 -62.02 -3.92 -21.02
N HIS A 711 -61.05 -3.31 -21.71
CA HIS A 711 -60.06 -4.03 -22.51
C HIS A 711 -58.59 -3.67 -22.25
N TRP A 712 -58.25 -2.76 -21.33
CA TRP A 712 -56.86 -2.32 -21.12
C TRP A 712 -55.86 -3.46 -20.84
N GLN A 713 -56.26 -4.55 -20.18
CA GLN A 713 -55.38 -5.70 -19.97
C GLN A 713 -55.02 -6.39 -21.30
N ASP A 714 -55.98 -6.50 -22.21
CA ASP A 714 -55.78 -7.11 -23.53
C ASP A 714 -55.08 -6.15 -24.49
N TRP A 715 -55.49 -4.89 -24.55
CA TRP A 715 -54.96 -3.94 -25.52
C TRP A 715 -53.58 -3.39 -25.15
N ILE A 716 -53.25 -3.28 -23.86
CA ILE A 716 -52.00 -2.65 -23.38
C ILE A 716 -51.14 -3.66 -22.64
N LEU A 717 -51.63 -4.24 -21.54
CA LEU A 717 -50.79 -5.06 -20.64
C LEU A 717 -50.27 -6.35 -21.31
N SER A 718 -51.06 -6.94 -22.21
CA SER A 718 -50.72 -8.15 -22.99
C SER A 718 -49.53 -7.96 -23.93
N LYS A 719 -49.24 -6.70 -24.33
CA LYS A 719 -48.24 -6.34 -25.34
C LYS A 719 -48.36 -7.15 -26.64
N GLN A 720 -49.58 -7.49 -27.07
CA GLN A 720 -49.82 -8.16 -28.36
C GLN A 720 -49.95 -7.15 -29.52
N TYR A 721 -50.40 -5.93 -29.24
CA TYR A 721 -50.76 -4.93 -30.25
C TYR A 721 -49.69 -3.83 -30.37
N THR A 722 -49.41 -3.36 -31.59
CA THR A 722 -48.57 -2.18 -31.82
C THR A 722 -49.31 -0.90 -31.47
N THR A 723 -48.58 0.21 -31.28
CA THR A 723 -49.19 1.54 -30.98
C THR A 723 -50.25 1.96 -32.00
N THR A 724 -50.05 1.66 -33.28
CA THR A 724 -51.05 1.90 -34.34
C THR A 724 -52.29 1.02 -34.18
N GLN A 725 -52.12 -0.27 -33.84
CA GLN A 725 -53.25 -1.18 -33.61
C GLN A 725 -54.06 -0.75 -32.38
N ILE A 726 -53.41 -0.36 -31.29
CA ILE A 726 -54.05 0.16 -30.08
C ILE A 726 -54.86 1.43 -30.41
N SER A 727 -54.28 2.40 -31.13
CA SER A 727 -55.01 3.62 -31.52
C SER A 727 -56.19 3.34 -32.45
N ASN A 728 -56.11 2.35 -33.34
CA ASN A 728 -57.23 1.92 -34.17
C ASN A 728 -58.34 1.21 -33.37
N LEU A 729 -57.98 0.48 -32.30
CA LEU A 729 -58.95 -0.12 -31.37
C LEU A 729 -59.66 0.93 -30.51
N LEU A 730 -58.94 1.99 -30.11
CA LEU A 730 -59.48 3.13 -29.35
C LEU A 730 -60.32 4.09 -30.21
N SER A 731 -60.11 4.12 -31.53
CA SER A 731 -60.82 4.98 -32.47
C SER A 731 -61.22 4.22 -33.75
N PRO A 732 -62.17 3.26 -33.65
CA PRO A 732 -62.50 2.35 -34.75
C PRO A 732 -63.33 2.99 -35.89
N ASP A 733 -63.91 4.19 -35.69
CA ASP A 733 -64.60 4.96 -36.71
C ASP A 733 -63.69 6.08 -37.25
N PRO A 734 -63.20 6.01 -38.50
CA PRO A 734 -62.39 7.07 -39.11
C PRO A 734 -63.18 8.34 -39.45
N GLU A 735 -64.52 8.29 -39.53
CA GLU A 735 -65.36 9.48 -39.77
C GLU A 735 -65.60 10.27 -38.47
N HIS A 736 -65.56 9.59 -37.32
CA HIS A 736 -65.73 10.18 -35.98
C HIS A 736 -64.60 9.74 -35.04
N PRO A 737 -63.35 10.23 -35.25
CA PRO A 737 -62.21 9.80 -34.48
C PRO A 737 -62.35 10.18 -32.99
N ALA A 738 -62.05 9.23 -32.11
CA ALA A 738 -62.12 9.44 -30.66
C ALA A 738 -61.04 10.43 -30.18
N ALA A 739 -61.33 11.16 -29.10
CA ALA A 739 -60.39 12.03 -28.41
C ALA A 739 -59.89 11.38 -27.11
N ILE A 740 -58.77 11.90 -26.56
CA ILE A 740 -58.27 11.52 -25.23
C ILE A 740 -59.35 11.68 -24.14
N ALA A 741 -60.20 12.70 -24.28
CA ALA A 741 -61.32 12.95 -23.37
C ALA A 741 -62.44 11.88 -23.44
N ASP A 742 -62.50 11.03 -24.47
CA ASP A 742 -63.48 9.95 -24.59
C ASP A 742 -63.03 8.67 -23.87
N ILE A 743 -61.71 8.46 -23.73
CA ILE A 743 -61.12 7.24 -23.16
C ILE A 743 -60.63 7.40 -21.71
N LEU A 744 -60.39 8.63 -21.23
CA LEU A 744 -59.95 8.90 -19.86
C LEU A 744 -61.08 9.30 -18.91
N HIS A 745 -60.90 9.00 -17.63
CA HIS A 745 -61.75 9.46 -16.53
C HIS A 745 -61.65 10.99 -16.37
N GLU A 746 -62.79 11.66 -16.17
CA GLU A 746 -62.93 13.13 -16.24
C GLU A 746 -62.00 13.89 -15.28
N GLY A 747 -61.72 13.34 -14.10
CA GLY A 747 -60.78 13.94 -13.13
C GLY A 747 -59.36 14.13 -13.67
N LEU A 748 -58.87 13.23 -14.53
CA LEU A 748 -57.55 13.37 -15.16
C LEU A 748 -57.51 14.53 -16.17
N ILE A 749 -58.58 14.70 -16.96
CA ILE A 749 -58.73 15.81 -17.93
C ILE A 749 -58.91 17.15 -17.20
N ALA A 750 -59.66 17.16 -16.11
CA ALA A 750 -59.91 18.35 -15.31
C ALA A 750 -58.71 18.77 -14.42
N GLY A 751 -57.65 17.95 -14.33
CA GLY A 751 -56.51 18.19 -13.45
C GLY A 751 -56.87 18.14 -11.96
N THR A 752 -57.74 17.19 -11.55
CA THR A 752 -58.29 17.15 -10.18
C THR A 752 -58.42 15.74 -9.58
N GLY A 753 -58.12 15.66 -8.29
CA GLY A 753 -58.36 14.49 -7.45
C GLY A 753 -57.20 13.51 -7.40
N ALA A 754 -57.22 12.62 -6.41
CA ALA A 754 -56.07 11.82 -6.01
C ALA A 754 -55.40 10.98 -7.13
N ALA A 755 -56.16 10.52 -8.12
CA ALA A 755 -55.61 9.81 -9.28
C ALA A 755 -54.75 10.72 -10.17
N TYR A 756 -55.20 11.96 -10.42
CA TYR A 756 -54.40 12.97 -11.12
C TYR A 756 -53.19 13.37 -10.30
N ASP A 757 -53.38 13.67 -9.00
CA ASP A 757 -52.30 14.11 -8.10
C ASP A 757 -51.16 13.08 -8.03
N ALA A 758 -51.50 11.78 -7.99
CA ALA A 758 -50.52 10.69 -8.00
C ALA A 758 -49.80 10.56 -9.36
N VAL A 759 -50.54 10.57 -10.47
CA VAL A 759 -49.97 10.46 -11.83
C VAL A 759 -49.05 11.63 -12.15
N ILE A 760 -49.47 12.87 -11.88
CA ILE A 760 -48.68 14.06 -12.18
C ILE A 760 -47.42 14.16 -11.29
N SER A 761 -47.49 13.64 -10.05
CA SER A 761 -46.32 13.54 -9.18
C SER A 761 -45.27 12.57 -9.74
N VAL A 762 -45.68 11.43 -10.29
CA VAL A 762 -44.75 10.48 -10.93
C VAL A 762 -44.24 11.02 -12.26
N ALA A 763 -45.10 11.61 -13.10
CA ALA A 763 -44.68 12.26 -14.34
C ALA A 763 -43.60 13.32 -14.10
N ARG A 764 -43.77 14.18 -13.09
CA ARG A 764 -42.75 15.16 -12.69
C ARG A 764 -41.44 14.51 -12.21
N SER A 765 -41.50 13.37 -11.52
CA SER A 765 -40.29 12.63 -11.11
C SER A 765 -39.53 11.98 -12.27
N TYR A 766 -40.21 11.73 -13.40
CA TYR A 766 -39.58 11.23 -14.63
C TYR A 766 -39.06 12.34 -15.55
N SER A 767 -39.50 13.60 -15.37
CA SER A 767 -38.99 14.75 -16.14
C SER A 767 -37.48 14.96 -15.90
N LEU A 768 -36.71 15.02 -16.99
CA LEU A 768 -35.25 15.16 -16.97
C LEU A 768 -34.78 16.63 -16.90
N VAL A 769 -35.69 17.57 -16.67
CA VAL A 769 -35.47 19.03 -16.68
C VAL A 769 -35.36 19.63 -15.26
N SER A 770 -34.95 18.82 -14.27
CA SER A 770 -34.67 19.30 -12.90
C SER A 770 -33.78 18.34 -12.10
N GLY A 771 -33.01 18.87 -11.13
CA GLY A 771 -32.39 18.08 -10.07
C GLY A 771 -30.98 17.50 -10.32
N TRP A 772 -30.40 17.67 -11.51
CA TRP A 772 -29.09 17.08 -11.88
C TRP A 772 -28.31 17.94 -12.88
N THR A 773 -26.97 17.89 -12.85
CA THR A 773 -26.11 18.71 -13.75
C THR A 773 -25.25 17.81 -14.64
N PRO A 774 -25.40 17.85 -15.98
CA PRO A 774 -24.58 17.05 -16.89
C PRO A 774 -23.06 17.25 -16.71
N PRO A 775 -22.22 16.25 -16.98
CA PRO A 775 -20.77 16.36 -16.85
C PRO A 775 -20.17 17.39 -17.82
N ALA A 776 -19.22 18.18 -17.31
CA ALA A 776 -18.63 19.33 -18.02
C ALA A 776 -17.78 18.98 -19.26
N ASP A 777 -17.65 17.69 -19.59
CA ASP A 777 -16.87 17.16 -20.70
C ASP A 777 -17.71 16.30 -21.68
N THR A 778 -18.99 16.05 -21.36
CA THR A 778 -19.96 15.41 -22.27
C THR A 778 -20.43 16.42 -23.32
N ARG A 779 -20.76 15.97 -24.54
CA ARG A 779 -21.45 16.79 -25.55
C ARG A 779 -22.89 16.32 -25.74
N ILE A 780 -23.83 17.25 -25.63
CA ILE A 780 -25.26 16.95 -25.79
C ILE A 780 -25.71 17.42 -27.18
N LEU A 781 -26.32 16.54 -27.96
CA LEU A 781 -26.89 16.86 -29.27
C LEU A 781 -28.41 16.67 -29.20
N LEU A 782 -29.14 17.78 -29.33
CA LEU A 782 -30.60 17.82 -29.28
C LEU A 782 -31.15 18.03 -30.70
N PHE A 783 -32.06 17.16 -31.15
CA PHE A 783 -32.70 17.28 -32.46
C PHE A 783 -34.22 17.29 -32.31
N HIS A 784 -34.94 18.21 -32.97
CA HIS A 784 -36.40 18.23 -32.96
C HIS A 784 -36.98 18.85 -34.23
N SER A 785 -38.08 18.30 -34.76
CA SER A 785 -38.81 18.92 -35.87
C SER A 785 -39.84 19.93 -35.35
N LYS A 786 -39.93 21.10 -35.94
CA LYS A 786 -40.98 22.10 -35.63
C LYS A 786 -42.37 21.66 -36.10
N GLU A 787 -42.42 20.61 -36.92
CA GLU A 787 -43.63 19.99 -37.47
C GLU A 787 -43.96 18.66 -36.77
N ASP A 788 -43.30 18.34 -35.66
CA ASP A 788 -43.53 17.12 -34.88
C ASP A 788 -44.94 17.09 -34.27
N GLU A 789 -45.74 16.12 -34.73
CA GLU A 789 -47.12 15.82 -34.36
C GLU A 789 -47.23 14.67 -33.35
N THR A 790 -46.11 14.19 -32.81
CA THR A 790 -46.09 13.14 -31.78
C THR A 790 -45.50 13.64 -30.47
N VAL A 791 -44.32 14.26 -30.48
CA VAL A 791 -43.71 14.83 -29.28
C VAL A 791 -43.69 16.36 -29.39
N PRO A 792 -44.37 17.09 -28.48
CA PRO A 792 -44.42 18.54 -28.54
C PRO A 792 -43.03 19.16 -28.58
N TYR A 793 -42.76 20.00 -29.58
CA TYR A 793 -41.51 20.75 -29.74
C TYR A 793 -41.17 21.63 -28.52
N ALA A 794 -42.17 21.97 -27.69
CA ALA A 794 -41.96 22.60 -26.38
C ALA A 794 -41.02 21.82 -25.44
N ASN A 795 -40.86 20.50 -25.60
CA ASN A 795 -39.89 19.70 -24.86
C ASN A 795 -38.43 20.12 -25.14
N LEU A 796 -38.10 20.47 -26.39
CA LEU A 796 -36.77 20.98 -26.73
C LEU A 796 -36.51 22.27 -25.94
N ALA A 797 -37.48 23.19 -25.94
CA ALA A 797 -37.39 24.45 -25.21
C ALA A 797 -37.29 24.26 -23.69
N SER A 798 -38.00 23.28 -23.11
CA SER A 798 -37.89 22.95 -21.67
C SER A 798 -36.48 22.47 -21.33
N MET A 799 -35.92 21.55 -22.12
CA MET A 799 -34.56 21.04 -21.93
C MET A 799 -33.47 22.11 -22.16
N THR A 800 -33.55 22.93 -23.20
CA THR A 800 -32.55 23.99 -23.43
C THR A 800 -32.60 25.07 -22.34
N THR A 801 -33.79 25.48 -21.92
CA THR A 801 -33.98 26.39 -20.76
C THR A 801 -33.35 25.81 -19.50
N TYR A 802 -33.51 24.50 -19.27
CA TYR A 802 -32.90 23.83 -18.13
C TYR A 802 -31.37 23.85 -18.19
N LEU A 803 -30.78 23.44 -19.32
CA LEU A 803 -29.32 23.45 -19.52
C LEU A 803 -28.73 24.87 -19.38
N GLU A 804 -29.39 25.89 -19.93
CA GLU A 804 -28.98 27.29 -19.77
C GLU A 804 -29.03 27.76 -18.31
N SER A 805 -30.02 27.31 -17.52
CA SER A 805 -30.13 27.64 -16.10
C SER A 805 -28.97 27.08 -15.26
N LEU A 806 -28.32 26.01 -15.75
CA LEU A 806 -27.11 25.41 -15.18
C LEU A 806 -25.81 26.07 -15.68
N GLY A 807 -25.89 27.05 -16.59
CA GLY A 807 -24.74 27.67 -17.24
C GLY A 807 -24.14 26.84 -18.40
N ILE A 808 -24.84 25.81 -18.87
CA ILE A 808 -24.47 25.04 -20.06
C ILE A 808 -25.03 25.78 -21.28
N HIS A 809 -24.15 26.23 -22.17
CA HIS A 809 -24.53 27.06 -23.32
C HIS A 809 -24.53 26.27 -24.63
N GLU A 810 -25.18 26.83 -25.66
CA GLU A 810 -25.12 26.27 -27.00
C GLU A 810 -23.69 26.35 -27.57
N GLY A 811 -23.21 25.26 -28.15
CA GLY A 811 -21.85 25.12 -28.66
C GLY A 811 -21.58 23.75 -29.28
N THR A 812 -20.31 23.47 -29.59
CA THR A 812 -19.84 22.19 -30.14
C THR A 812 -18.67 21.58 -29.35
N ALA A 813 -18.30 22.24 -28.25
CA ALA A 813 -17.23 21.83 -27.34
C ALA A 813 -17.73 20.79 -26.31
N PRO A 814 -16.83 20.04 -25.65
CA PRO A 814 -17.15 19.38 -24.38
C PRO A 814 -17.81 20.36 -23.40
N GLY A 815 -18.85 19.92 -22.67
CA GLY A 815 -19.59 20.78 -21.73
C GLY A 815 -20.55 21.77 -22.37
N SER A 816 -20.97 21.53 -23.62
CA SER A 816 -21.98 22.34 -24.33
C SER A 816 -23.03 21.48 -25.02
N TYR A 817 -24.17 22.08 -25.36
CA TYR A 817 -25.21 21.43 -26.15
C TYR A 817 -25.26 21.96 -27.58
N THR A 818 -25.65 21.15 -28.57
CA THR A 818 -25.87 21.57 -29.96
C THR A 818 -27.32 21.31 -30.34
N ILE A 819 -28.02 22.30 -30.93
CA ILE A 819 -29.39 22.13 -31.43
C ILE A 819 -29.38 21.85 -32.94
N TYR A 820 -30.20 20.88 -33.35
CA TYR A 820 -30.56 20.61 -34.75
C TYR A 820 -32.08 20.69 -34.91
N GLU A 821 -32.58 21.85 -35.33
CA GLU A 821 -34.01 22.11 -35.46
C GLU A 821 -34.41 22.68 -36.82
N GLY A 822 -35.65 22.40 -37.22
CA GLY A 822 -36.18 22.86 -38.49
C GLY A 822 -37.49 22.18 -38.87
N ASN A 823 -37.94 22.44 -40.10
CA ASN A 823 -39.10 21.79 -40.69
C ASN A 823 -38.62 20.51 -41.39
N TYR A 824 -38.62 19.40 -40.65
CA TYR A 824 -38.15 18.09 -41.12
C TYR A 824 -39.31 17.12 -41.40
N GLY A 825 -40.54 17.63 -41.50
CA GLY A 825 -41.77 16.86 -41.51
C GLY A 825 -42.15 16.34 -40.12
N GLY A 826 -43.22 15.55 -40.06
CA GLY A 826 -43.69 14.88 -38.85
C GLY A 826 -42.69 13.88 -38.26
N HIS A 827 -42.98 13.42 -37.05
CA HIS A 827 -42.09 12.66 -36.15
C HIS A 827 -41.33 11.53 -36.85
N ILE A 828 -42.03 10.65 -37.58
CA ILE A 828 -41.42 9.50 -38.26
C ILE A 828 -40.49 9.93 -39.41
N ASN A 829 -40.83 10.99 -40.15
CA ASN A 829 -39.97 11.52 -41.22
C ASN A 829 -38.70 12.17 -40.66
N ALA A 830 -38.84 12.86 -39.52
CA ALA A 830 -37.77 13.55 -38.85
C ALA A 830 -36.66 12.61 -38.32
N VAL A 831 -36.94 11.31 -38.09
CA VAL A 831 -35.95 10.28 -37.74
C VAL A 831 -34.81 10.23 -38.78
N VAL A 832 -35.12 10.27 -40.08
CA VAL A 832 -34.10 10.19 -41.14
C VAL A 832 -33.13 11.37 -41.07
N TYR A 833 -33.65 12.56 -40.73
CA TYR A 833 -32.85 13.78 -40.54
C TYR A 833 -32.06 13.75 -39.23
N PHE A 834 -32.61 13.21 -38.15
CA PHE A 834 -31.87 12.98 -36.90
C PHE A 834 -30.65 12.10 -37.13
N VAL A 835 -30.85 10.95 -37.77
CA VAL A 835 -29.77 10.01 -38.10
C VAL A 835 -28.76 10.69 -39.04
N LEU A 836 -29.19 11.39 -40.09
CA LEU A 836 -28.26 12.13 -40.97
C LEU A 836 -27.35 13.13 -40.22
N ASN A 837 -27.94 13.96 -39.35
CA ASN A 837 -27.18 15.02 -38.66
C ASN A 837 -26.22 14.41 -37.61
N THR A 838 -26.69 13.44 -36.84
CA THR A 838 -25.86 12.75 -35.82
C THR A 838 -24.73 11.92 -36.45
N VAL A 839 -25.04 11.12 -37.47
CA VAL A 839 -24.10 10.19 -38.15
C VAL A 839 -22.99 10.91 -38.93
N SER A 840 -23.10 12.23 -39.14
CA SER A 840 -21.99 13.06 -39.62
C SER A 840 -20.82 13.16 -38.62
N GLY A 841 -21.09 12.92 -37.33
CA GLY A 841 -20.13 12.99 -36.23
C GLY A 841 -19.63 11.63 -35.71
N TRP A 842 -19.89 10.51 -36.40
CA TRP A 842 -19.52 9.15 -35.97
C TRP A 842 -18.28 8.61 -36.69
#